data_AF-A0A1B0CJP6-F1
#
_entry.id   AF-A0A1B0CJP6-F1
#
_cell.length_a   1.000
_cell.length_b   1.000
_cell.length_c   1.000
_cell.angle_alpha   90.00
_cell.angle_beta   90.00
_cell.angle_gamma   90.00
#
_symmetry.space_group_name_H-M   'P 1'
#
loop_
_entity.id
_entity.type
_entity.pdbx_description
1 polymer ?
#
loop_
_entity_poly.entity_id
_entity_poly.type
_entity_poly.pdbx_seq_one_letter_code
_entity_poly.pdbx_strand_id
1 'polypeptide(L)'
;MSQSAKEHEKIINTQREQLTRYETRLKDVVAAYKGLLKEKEALEVSLAALSKDSTKETKENGQDTKAGDSDNLQMQIATLMSSLATLSAEKSRMEASFQADKKQLRQEMQLKDNALREMQEKLKAAGAQSNIDVESVKSKLIVERHEREKEANDNMMMIRELQKLLSDERHLKENLEMQINDLKNQFATTNYSDKTIKELTSELDAARKKIKKLEKHENVGERENSALVLQQLQNEIAFLKQQHAAAIKSEQKRAIVAEERTKKLEALHEERVASLESRLAELSKTVGTYDRLRQQDQDNIHKLKERIAQFDYSDSAPAVLQEDSRTFKSINEIVDEIVRLKKVLMLENAKIPNPIDVSRIFAIASNDHGICMEEQMRLRREIENCQMENYELRNSVEVQKSHIHTLQEKVKVLNRNIDEQELELKTKISEHVSEMKAEKAKWKEMVGALEADYRSRIAELEQHLQKQRDRSLVLLEEKENEIKALRTSFNIFTPPTEDTADTSSQESSETRPHGTVLTTPGGSSVEEYHMLHYVHELARKDVEISALRKARHSAESALRQALQDKVTTQEELHDKINQLEEEVDRLERCKSREGANLEYLKNVTLSFLATNDNVSKRHMLNAIGAVLKFSPLEMKSITNYFSKKM
;
A
#
# COMPACT_ATOMS: atom_id res chain seq x y z
N MET A 1 2.75 -19.80 -27.36
CA MET A 1 1.85 -19.84 -28.53
C MET A 1 1.71 -18.41 -29.04
N SER A 2 2.51 -18.11 -30.07
CA SER A 2 3.03 -16.78 -30.42
C SER A 2 1.95 -15.81 -30.93
N GLN A 3 2.13 -14.52 -30.68
CA GLN A 3 1.32 -13.42 -31.23
C GLN A 3 1.14 -13.54 -32.76
N SER A 4 2.09 -14.15 -33.46
CA SER A 4 2.02 -14.48 -34.89
C SER A 4 0.83 -15.40 -35.24
N ALA A 5 0.46 -16.37 -34.39
CA ALA A 5 -0.69 -17.24 -34.66
C ALA A 5 -2.01 -16.46 -34.63
N LYS A 6 -2.15 -15.50 -33.71
CA LYS A 6 -3.33 -14.61 -33.63
C LYS A 6 -3.40 -13.64 -34.81
N GLU A 7 -2.26 -13.21 -35.34
CA GLU A 7 -2.19 -12.34 -36.50
C GLU A 7 -2.59 -13.08 -37.79
N HIS A 8 -2.09 -14.30 -37.98
CA HIS A 8 -2.51 -15.16 -39.09
C HIS A 8 -4.01 -15.50 -39.03
N GLU A 9 -4.56 -15.75 -37.83
CA GLU A 9 -6.00 -15.98 -37.66
C GLU A 9 -6.84 -14.76 -38.04
N LYS A 10 -6.40 -13.55 -37.68
CA LYS A 10 -7.04 -12.29 -38.12
C LYS A 10 -6.99 -12.13 -39.65
N ILE A 11 -5.86 -12.44 -40.27
CA ILE A 11 -5.70 -12.37 -41.74
C ILE A 11 -6.63 -13.38 -42.42
N ILE A 12 -6.71 -14.61 -41.91
CA ILE A 12 -7.60 -15.64 -42.46
C ILE A 12 -9.08 -15.22 -42.33
N ASN A 13 -9.48 -14.65 -41.20
CA ASN A 13 -10.85 -14.19 -40.99
C ASN A 13 -11.20 -13.00 -41.91
N THR A 14 -10.30 -12.03 -42.07
CA THR A 14 -10.50 -10.92 -43.00
C THR A 14 -10.55 -11.39 -44.46
N GLN A 15 -9.72 -12.35 -44.86
CA GLN A 15 -9.78 -12.97 -46.19
C GLN A 15 -11.10 -13.72 -46.41
N ARG A 16 -11.61 -14.45 -45.42
CA ARG A 16 -12.92 -15.11 -45.49
C ARG A 16 -14.04 -14.11 -45.68
N GLU A 17 -14.06 -13.02 -44.91
CA GLU A 17 -15.08 -11.96 -45.07
C GLU A 17 -15.04 -11.33 -46.47
N GLN A 18 -13.84 -11.10 -47.02
CA GLN A 18 -13.68 -10.59 -48.38
C GLN A 18 -14.21 -11.58 -49.42
N LEU A 19 -13.88 -12.87 -49.30
CA LEU A 19 -14.39 -13.91 -50.19
C LEU A 19 -15.92 -13.99 -50.17
N THR A 20 -16.54 -13.94 -48.99
CA THR A 20 -18.00 -13.94 -48.88
C THR A 20 -18.60 -12.72 -49.57
N ARG A 21 -18.02 -11.53 -49.41
CA ARG A 21 -18.48 -10.30 -50.10
C ARG A 21 -18.36 -10.44 -51.62
N TYR A 22 -17.26 -10.99 -52.12
CA TYR A 22 -17.08 -11.22 -53.56
C TYR A 22 -18.06 -12.26 -54.10
N GLU A 23 -18.34 -13.32 -53.35
CA GLU A 23 -19.31 -14.35 -53.72
C GLU A 23 -20.73 -13.77 -53.84
N THR A 24 -21.16 -12.95 -52.88
CA THR A 24 -22.47 -12.27 -52.92
C THR A 24 -22.54 -11.33 -54.12
N ARG A 25 -21.51 -10.49 -54.32
CA ARG A 25 -21.47 -9.56 -55.45
C ARG A 25 -21.49 -10.29 -56.79
N LEU A 26 -20.81 -11.43 -56.91
CA LEU A 26 -20.83 -12.24 -58.12
C LEU A 26 -22.21 -12.85 -58.35
N LYS A 27 -22.89 -13.35 -57.32
CA LYS A 27 -24.27 -13.85 -57.40
C LYS A 27 -25.23 -12.76 -57.90
N ASP A 28 -25.10 -11.53 -57.40
CA ASP A 28 -25.91 -10.40 -57.82
C ASP A 28 -25.64 -10.01 -59.28
N VAL A 29 -24.37 -9.97 -59.69
CA VAL A 29 -23.98 -9.69 -61.09
C VAL A 29 -24.51 -10.77 -62.03
N VAL A 30 -24.44 -12.05 -61.64
CA VAL A 30 -24.99 -13.16 -62.43
C VAL A 30 -26.51 -13.07 -62.53
N ALA A 31 -27.20 -12.68 -61.45
CA ALA A 31 -28.65 -12.48 -61.47
C ALA A 31 -29.05 -11.32 -62.38
N ALA A 32 -28.35 -10.17 -62.28
CA ALA A 32 -28.55 -9.03 -63.17
C ALA A 32 -28.28 -9.37 -64.63
N TYR A 33 -27.20 -10.12 -64.91
CA TYR A 33 -26.88 -10.58 -66.26
C TYR A 33 -27.96 -11.50 -66.82
N LYS A 34 -28.51 -12.42 -66.02
CA LYS A 34 -29.64 -13.29 -66.42
C LYS A 34 -30.91 -12.49 -66.70
N GLY A 35 -31.18 -11.43 -65.94
CA GLY A 35 -32.29 -10.51 -66.21
C GLY A 35 -32.11 -9.78 -67.54
N LEU A 36 -30.95 -9.17 -67.74
CA LEU A 36 -30.58 -8.48 -68.98
C LEU A 36 -30.63 -9.40 -70.20
N LEU A 37 -30.21 -10.66 -70.05
CA LEU A 37 -30.29 -11.67 -71.11
C LEU A 37 -31.73 -11.92 -71.54
N LYS A 38 -32.67 -12.03 -70.57
CA LYS A 38 -34.10 -12.20 -70.87
C LYS A 38 -34.70 -10.97 -71.55
N GLU A 39 -34.31 -9.78 -71.13
CA GLU A 39 -34.71 -8.54 -71.80
C GLU A 39 -34.19 -8.50 -73.24
N LYS A 40 -32.92 -8.87 -73.45
CA LYS A 40 -32.31 -8.98 -74.77
C LYS A 40 -33.03 -10.01 -75.64
N GLU A 41 -33.29 -11.21 -75.13
CA GLU A 41 -34.03 -12.26 -75.85
C GLU A 41 -35.45 -11.78 -76.23
N ALA A 42 -36.16 -11.13 -75.30
CA ALA A 42 -37.49 -10.57 -75.56
C ALA A 42 -37.45 -9.46 -76.64
N LEU A 43 -36.41 -8.62 -76.64
CA LEU A 43 -36.21 -7.58 -77.66
C LEU A 43 -35.81 -8.17 -79.02
N GLU A 44 -34.93 -9.17 -79.05
CA GLU A 44 -34.55 -9.87 -80.29
C GLU A 44 -35.75 -10.59 -80.92
N VAL A 45 -36.59 -11.24 -80.11
CA VAL A 45 -37.85 -11.85 -80.56
C VAL A 45 -38.81 -10.79 -81.12
N SER A 46 -38.88 -9.62 -80.48
CA SER A 46 -39.68 -8.49 -80.98
C SER A 46 -39.16 -7.94 -82.30
N LEU A 47 -37.84 -7.81 -82.42
CA LEU A 47 -37.18 -7.29 -83.62
C LEU A 47 -37.29 -8.28 -84.79
N ALA A 48 -37.19 -9.58 -84.53
CA ALA A 48 -37.40 -10.63 -85.51
C ALA A 48 -38.86 -10.69 -86.01
N ALA A 49 -39.83 -10.44 -85.12
CA ALA A 49 -41.24 -10.31 -85.50
C ALA A 49 -41.47 -9.09 -86.41
N LEU A 50 -40.83 -7.95 -86.11
CA LEU A 50 -40.96 -6.71 -86.88
C LEU A 50 -40.18 -6.73 -88.22
N SER A 51 -39.04 -7.43 -88.28
CA SER A 51 -38.21 -7.50 -89.49
C SER A 51 -38.82 -8.36 -90.60
N LYS A 52 -39.72 -9.30 -90.28
CA LYS A 52 -40.38 -10.18 -91.26
C LYS A 52 -41.31 -9.44 -92.23
N ASP A 53 -41.75 -8.22 -91.90
CA ASP A 53 -42.60 -7.38 -92.75
C ASP A 53 -41.79 -6.58 -93.80
N SER A 54 -40.52 -6.27 -93.51
CA SER A 54 -39.72 -5.39 -94.37
C SER A 54 -39.22 -6.01 -95.70
N THR A 55 -39.47 -7.29 -95.96
CA THR A 55 -38.92 -8.03 -97.13
C THR A 55 -39.96 -8.55 -98.12
N LYS A 56 -41.25 -8.20 -97.98
CA LYS A 56 -42.34 -8.75 -98.80
C LYS A 56 -43.33 -7.71 -99.36
N GLU A 57 -42.84 -6.60 -99.92
CA GLU A 57 -43.68 -5.77 -100.81
C GLU A 57 -42.91 -5.29 -102.05
N THR A 58 -42.64 -6.19 -103.00
CA THR A 58 -42.62 -5.84 -104.43
C THR A 58 -42.84 -7.08 -105.31
N LYS A 59 -44.10 -7.33 -105.70
CA LYS A 59 -44.57 -7.63 -107.08
C LYS A 59 -45.96 -8.30 -107.07
N GLU A 60 -46.82 -7.71 -107.90
CA GLU A 60 -48.13 -8.13 -108.44
C GLU A 60 -48.26 -9.67 -108.60
N ASN A 61 -49.42 -10.35 -108.51
CA ASN A 61 -50.77 -10.03 -109.00
C ASN A 61 -51.74 -11.16 -108.53
N GLY A 62 -53.04 -10.88 -108.35
CA GLY A 62 -54.14 -11.83 -108.61
C GLY A 62 -54.42 -13.02 -107.67
N GLN A 63 -55.45 -12.83 -106.83
CA GLN A 63 -56.42 -13.81 -106.29
C GLN A 63 -56.02 -14.78 -105.14
N ASP A 64 -56.86 -14.72 -104.09
CA ASP A 64 -57.11 -15.69 -103.01
C ASP A 64 -55.99 -16.07 -102.04
N THR A 65 -55.59 -15.12 -101.18
CA THR A 65 -55.04 -15.43 -99.84
C THR A 65 -55.23 -14.24 -98.87
N LYS A 66 -56.47 -13.94 -98.45
CA LYS A 66 -56.71 -12.99 -97.33
C LYS A 66 -56.60 -13.61 -95.93
N ALA A 67 -56.60 -14.95 -95.83
CA ALA A 67 -56.52 -15.64 -94.54
C ALA A 67 -55.07 -15.72 -93.99
N GLY A 68 -54.07 -15.92 -94.85
CA GLY A 68 -52.68 -16.12 -94.41
C GLY A 68 -52.00 -14.86 -93.86
N ASP A 69 -52.46 -13.66 -94.25
CA ASP A 69 -51.88 -12.40 -93.79
C ASP A 69 -52.42 -11.99 -92.41
N SER A 70 -53.71 -12.27 -92.16
CA SER A 70 -54.34 -12.04 -90.84
C SER A 70 -53.73 -12.94 -89.78
N ASP A 71 -53.48 -14.22 -90.08
CA ASP A 71 -52.90 -15.16 -89.13
C ASP A 71 -51.43 -14.83 -88.81
N ASN A 72 -50.66 -14.38 -89.81
CA ASN A 72 -49.29 -13.92 -89.61
C ASN A 72 -49.23 -12.66 -88.74
N LEU A 73 -50.12 -11.68 -88.99
CA LEU A 73 -50.20 -10.47 -88.19
C LEU A 73 -50.63 -10.78 -86.74
N GLN A 74 -51.57 -11.71 -86.55
CA GLN A 74 -52.03 -12.13 -85.24
C GLN A 74 -50.94 -12.85 -84.43
N MET A 75 -50.10 -13.64 -85.10
CA MET A 75 -48.94 -14.30 -84.48
C MET A 75 -47.82 -13.29 -84.13
N GLN A 76 -47.61 -12.25 -84.93
CA GLN A 76 -46.69 -11.15 -84.60
C GLN A 76 -47.19 -10.34 -83.40
N ILE A 77 -48.49 -10.00 -83.36
CA ILE A 77 -49.10 -9.30 -82.23
C ILE A 77 -48.99 -10.13 -80.96
N ALA A 78 -49.25 -11.44 -81.01
CA ALA A 78 -49.06 -12.35 -79.88
C ALA A 78 -47.62 -12.37 -79.36
N THR A 79 -46.64 -12.35 -80.28
CA THR A 79 -45.21 -12.34 -79.96
C THR A 79 -44.77 -11.02 -79.30
N LEU A 80 -45.21 -9.87 -79.83
CA LEU A 80 -44.97 -8.55 -79.25
C LEU A 80 -45.67 -8.37 -77.89
N MET A 81 -46.87 -8.93 -77.71
CA MET A 81 -47.53 -8.92 -76.41
C MET A 81 -46.77 -9.75 -75.38
N SER A 82 -46.21 -10.90 -75.77
CA SER A 82 -45.41 -11.74 -74.90
C SER A 82 -44.08 -11.08 -74.49
N SER A 83 -43.39 -10.41 -75.41
CA SER A 83 -42.18 -9.67 -75.10
C SER A 83 -42.45 -8.44 -74.24
N LEU A 84 -43.54 -7.69 -74.50
CA LEU A 84 -43.99 -6.57 -73.67
C LEU A 84 -44.34 -7.04 -72.25
N ALA A 85 -45.04 -8.16 -72.12
CA ALA A 85 -45.36 -8.75 -70.81
C ALA A 85 -44.09 -9.14 -70.05
N THR A 86 -43.09 -9.69 -70.74
CA THR A 86 -41.79 -10.05 -70.14
C THR A 86 -41.02 -8.82 -69.67
N LEU A 87 -40.93 -7.77 -70.51
CA LEU A 87 -40.30 -6.49 -70.13
C LEU A 87 -41.06 -5.79 -69.00
N SER A 88 -42.39 -5.84 -69.01
CA SER A 88 -43.21 -5.29 -67.92
C SER A 88 -43.03 -6.05 -66.61
N ALA A 89 -42.89 -7.38 -66.66
CA ALA A 89 -42.64 -8.21 -65.49
C ALA A 89 -41.24 -7.96 -64.90
N GLU A 90 -40.21 -7.84 -65.75
CA GLU A 90 -38.84 -7.55 -65.29
C GLU A 90 -38.72 -6.11 -64.76
N LYS A 91 -39.36 -5.13 -65.41
CA LYS A 91 -39.46 -3.75 -64.88
C LYS A 91 -40.16 -3.70 -63.53
N SER A 92 -41.28 -4.40 -63.37
CA SER A 92 -42.00 -4.46 -62.10
C SER A 92 -41.17 -5.14 -61.00
N ARG A 93 -40.45 -6.22 -61.33
CA ARG A 93 -39.52 -6.88 -60.41
C ARG A 93 -38.38 -5.94 -59.98
N MET A 94 -37.76 -5.24 -60.93
CA MET A 94 -36.69 -4.27 -60.66
C MET A 94 -37.20 -3.13 -59.78
N GLU A 95 -38.36 -2.57 -60.08
CA GLU A 95 -38.98 -1.51 -59.27
C GLU A 95 -39.32 -2.00 -57.85
N ALA A 96 -39.85 -3.22 -57.70
CA ALA A 96 -40.13 -3.82 -56.40
C ALA A 96 -38.84 -4.01 -55.58
N SER A 97 -37.75 -4.48 -56.20
CA SER A 97 -36.45 -4.62 -55.55
C SER A 97 -35.86 -3.27 -55.12
N PHE A 98 -36.00 -2.22 -55.95
CA PHE A 98 -35.56 -0.88 -55.62
C PHE A 98 -36.35 -0.27 -54.46
N GLN A 99 -37.68 -0.46 -54.42
CA GLN A 99 -38.49 0.02 -53.29
C GLN A 99 -38.17 -0.73 -51.99
N ALA A 100 -37.89 -2.03 -52.08
CA ALA A 100 -37.44 -2.83 -50.94
C ALA A 100 -36.08 -2.35 -50.40
N ASP A 101 -35.10 -2.13 -51.28
CA ASP A 101 -33.78 -1.65 -50.93
C ASP A 101 -33.84 -0.23 -50.34
N LYS A 102 -34.61 0.68 -50.94
CA LYS A 102 -34.87 2.02 -50.39
C LYS A 102 -35.47 1.98 -48.99
N LYS A 103 -36.40 1.05 -48.73
CA LYS A 103 -36.99 0.86 -47.39
C LYS A 103 -35.96 0.30 -46.41
N GLN A 104 -35.17 -0.67 -46.84
CA GLN A 104 -34.09 -1.26 -46.04
C GLN A 104 -33.04 -0.19 -45.67
N LEU A 105 -32.55 0.59 -46.63
CA LEU A 105 -31.59 1.67 -46.38
C LEU A 105 -32.12 2.72 -45.40
N ARG A 106 -33.42 3.08 -45.50
CA ARG A 106 -34.05 3.99 -44.52
C ARG A 106 -34.09 3.38 -43.13
N GLN A 107 -34.41 2.09 -43.01
CA GLN A 107 -34.42 1.39 -41.74
C GLN A 107 -33.00 1.28 -41.15
N GLU A 108 -32.00 0.93 -41.96
CA GLU A 108 -30.60 0.88 -41.54
C GLU A 108 -30.09 2.25 -41.09
N MET A 109 -30.46 3.32 -41.79
CA MET A 109 -30.13 4.69 -41.39
C MET A 109 -30.77 5.05 -40.05
N GLN A 110 -32.05 4.75 -39.84
CA GLN A 110 -32.73 4.98 -38.55
C GLN A 110 -32.10 4.19 -37.40
N LEU A 111 -31.72 2.92 -37.64
CA LEU A 111 -31.02 2.11 -36.64
C LEU A 111 -29.66 2.69 -36.29
N LYS A 112 -28.89 3.14 -37.29
CA LYS A 112 -27.60 3.81 -37.08
C LYS A 112 -27.76 5.14 -36.34
N ASP A 113 -28.77 5.95 -36.68
CA ASP A 113 -29.05 7.21 -35.99
C ASP A 113 -29.45 7.00 -34.52
N ASN A 114 -30.26 5.98 -34.24
CA ASN A 114 -30.62 5.60 -32.87
C ASN A 114 -29.40 5.11 -32.09
N ALA A 115 -28.55 4.27 -32.70
CA ALA A 115 -27.32 3.81 -32.08
C ALA A 115 -26.34 4.97 -31.81
N LEU A 116 -26.22 5.93 -32.74
CA LEU A 116 -25.43 7.14 -32.53
C LEU A 116 -25.95 7.98 -31.37
N ARG A 117 -27.28 8.16 -31.27
CA ARG A 117 -27.90 8.88 -30.16
C ARG A 117 -27.64 8.19 -28.81
N GLU A 118 -27.83 6.88 -28.74
CA GLU A 118 -27.55 6.10 -27.54
C GLU A 118 -26.07 6.18 -27.14
N MET A 119 -25.15 6.10 -28.10
CA MET A 119 -23.72 6.27 -27.84
C MET A 119 -23.36 7.69 -27.38
N GLN A 120 -24.01 8.71 -27.91
CA GLN A 120 -23.85 10.10 -27.45
C GLN A 120 -24.37 10.29 -26.02
N GLU A 121 -25.52 9.69 -25.67
CA GLU A 121 -26.06 9.73 -24.31
C GLU A 121 -25.15 9.00 -23.32
N LYS A 122 -24.66 7.80 -23.69
CA LYS A 122 -23.66 7.07 -22.89
C LYS A 122 -22.38 7.88 -22.69
N LEU A 123 -21.89 8.56 -23.73
CA LEU A 123 -20.71 9.42 -23.64
C LEU A 123 -20.95 10.60 -22.69
N LYS A 124 -22.12 11.24 -22.77
CA LYS A 124 -22.50 12.34 -21.85
C LYS A 124 -22.63 11.86 -20.41
N ALA A 125 -23.26 10.70 -20.19
CA ALA A 125 -23.40 10.11 -18.86
C ALA A 125 -22.04 9.72 -18.26
N ALA A 126 -21.16 9.11 -19.06
CA ALA A 126 -19.80 8.79 -18.64
C ALA A 126 -18.98 10.06 -18.33
N GLY A 127 -19.14 11.13 -19.11
CA GLY A 127 -18.51 12.43 -18.83
C GLY A 127 -19.02 13.06 -17.53
N ALA A 128 -20.33 13.01 -17.26
CA ALA A 128 -20.91 13.50 -16.02
C ALA A 128 -20.42 12.69 -14.81
N GLN A 129 -20.38 11.36 -14.92
CA GLN A 129 -19.86 10.49 -13.87
C GLN A 129 -18.38 10.77 -13.60
N SER A 130 -17.56 10.89 -14.64
CA SER A 130 -16.14 11.22 -14.50
C SER A 130 -15.94 12.58 -13.81
N ASN A 131 -16.79 13.58 -14.07
CA ASN A 131 -16.72 14.87 -13.39
C ASN A 131 -17.05 14.75 -11.89
N ILE A 132 -18.09 13.98 -11.54
CA ILE A 132 -18.46 13.70 -10.14
C ILE A 132 -17.31 12.99 -9.42
N ASP A 133 -16.70 12.00 -10.06
CA ASP A 133 -15.57 11.25 -9.49
C ASP A 133 -14.36 12.18 -9.25
N VAL A 134 -14.07 13.08 -10.20
CA VAL A 134 -13.01 14.10 -10.06
C VAL A 134 -13.31 15.05 -8.90
N GLU A 135 -14.55 15.53 -8.75
CA GLU A 135 -14.95 16.39 -7.63
C GLU A 135 -14.87 15.67 -6.29
N SER A 136 -15.23 14.38 -6.24
CA SER A 136 -15.09 13.53 -5.06
C SER A 136 -13.63 13.36 -4.66
N VAL A 137 -12.75 13.02 -5.61
CA VAL A 137 -11.30 12.88 -5.36
C VAL A 137 -10.70 14.22 -4.92
N LYS A 138 -11.07 15.33 -5.55
CA LYS A 138 -10.63 16.67 -5.14
C LYS A 138 -11.04 16.97 -3.70
N SER A 139 -12.26 16.62 -3.31
CA SER A 139 -12.76 16.81 -1.94
C SER A 139 -11.99 15.95 -0.93
N LYS A 140 -11.75 14.68 -1.24
CA LYS A 140 -10.91 13.78 -0.41
C LYS A 140 -9.49 14.30 -0.25
N LEU A 141 -8.87 14.79 -1.33
CA LEU A 141 -7.52 15.37 -1.30
C LEU A 141 -7.46 16.62 -0.40
N ILE A 142 -8.49 17.46 -0.42
CA ILE A 142 -8.56 18.63 0.46
C ILE A 142 -8.61 18.21 1.93
N VAL A 143 -9.41 17.19 2.26
CA VAL A 143 -9.50 16.64 3.62
C VAL A 143 -8.16 16.06 4.06
N GLU A 144 -7.55 15.21 3.24
CA GLU A 144 -6.24 14.59 3.55
C GLU A 144 -5.15 15.65 3.73
N ARG A 145 -5.14 16.71 2.91
CA ARG A 145 -4.22 17.84 3.08
C ARG A 145 -4.40 18.51 4.43
N HIS A 146 -5.65 18.71 4.87
CA HIS A 146 -5.94 19.35 6.15
C HIS A 146 -5.60 18.45 7.34
N GLU A 147 -5.81 17.14 7.21
CA GLU A 147 -5.37 16.15 8.20
C GLU A 147 -3.85 16.13 8.33
N ARG A 148 -3.10 16.08 7.22
CA ARG A 148 -1.63 16.17 7.26
C ARG A 148 -1.12 17.48 7.85
N GLU A 149 -1.79 18.59 7.55
CA GLU A 149 -1.45 19.90 8.14
C GLU A 149 -1.71 19.91 9.66
N LYS A 150 -2.80 19.29 10.10
CA LYS A 150 -3.11 19.12 11.52
C LYS A 150 -2.07 18.24 12.22
N GLU A 151 -1.73 17.08 11.64
CA GLU A 151 -0.69 16.19 12.17
C GLU A 151 0.68 16.89 12.22
N ALA A 152 1.04 17.65 11.19
CA ALA A 152 2.27 18.43 11.19
C ALA A 152 2.29 19.50 12.30
N ASN A 153 1.15 20.16 12.55
CA ASN A 153 1.00 21.10 13.66
C ASN A 153 1.10 20.41 15.02
N ASP A 154 0.47 19.25 15.20
CA ASP A 154 0.54 18.46 16.44
C ASP A 154 1.97 17.98 16.70
N ASN A 155 2.65 17.47 15.67
CA ASN A 155 4.06 17.09 15.74
C ASN A 155 4.96 18.28 16.09
N MET A 156 4.69 19.46 15.51
CA MET A 156 5.40 20.69 15.86
C MET A 156 5.18 21.09 17.32
N MET A 157 3.97 20.94 17.86
CA MET A 157 3.69 21.18 19.28
C MET A 157 4.44 20.17 20.17
N MET A 158 4.42 18.88 19.82
CA MET A 158 5.16 17.85 20.55
C MET A 158 6.67 18.14 20.56
N ILE A 159 7.25 18.57 19.43
CA ILE A 159 8.67 18.96 19.36
C ILE A 159 8.96 20.16 20.27
N ARG A 160 8.08 21.18 20.30
CA ARG A 160 8.24 22.33 21.21
C ARG A 160 8.16 21.91 22.68
N GLU A 161 7.25 20.99 23.03
CA GLU A 161 7.14 20.44 24.38
C GLU A 161 8.43 19.69 24.76
N LEU A 162 8.94 18.82 23.88
CA LEU A 162 10.20 18.10 24.10
C LEU A 162 11.40 19.04 24.22
N GLN A 163 11.49 20.07 23.38
CA GLN A 163 12.53 21.10 23.48
C GLN A 163 12.46 21.87 24.80
N LYS A 164 11.25 22.18 25.27
CA LYS A 164 11.05 22.82 26.58
C LYS A 164 11.51 21.92 27.71
N LEU A 165 11.08 20.65 27.73
CA LEU A 165 11.50 19.67 28.74
C LEU A 165 13.03 19.53 28.77
N LEU A 166 13.67 19.44 27.61
CA LEU A 166 15.14 19.40 27.53
C LEU A 166 15.80 20.67 28.09
N SER A 167 15.21 21.84 27.85
CA SER A 167 15.70 23.10 28.43
C SER A 167 15.54 23.14 29.94
N ASP A 168 14.41 22.68 30.46
CA ASP A 168 14.12 22.63 31.89
C ASP A 168 15.05 21.62 32.60
N GLU A 169 15.30 20.45 31.99
CA GLU A 169 16.28 19.48 32.47
C GLU A 169 17.71 20.05 32.48
N ARG A 170 18.10 20.80 31.44
CA ARG A 170 19.40 21.48 31.40
C ARG A 170 19.54 22.52 32.50
N HIS A 171 18.53 23.36 32.70
CA HIS A 171 18.54 24.36 33.78
C HIS A 171 18.54 23.71 35.16
N LEU A 172 17.80 22.61 35.36
CA LEU A 172 17.82 21.86 36.61
C LEU A 172 19.20 21.28 36.87
N LYS A 173 19.85 20.70 35.84
CA LYS A 173 21.22 20.20 35.93
C LYS A 173 22.20 21.32 36.30
N GLU A 174 22.14 22.47 35.63
CA GLU A 174 22.98 23.63 35.94
C GLU A 174 22.77 24.13 37.38
N ASN A 175 21.53 24.18 37.86
CA ASN A 175 21.22 24.56 39.23
C ASN A 175 21.79 23.57 40.25
N LEU A 176 21.66 22.26 40.00
CA LEU A 176 22.25 21.23 40.86
C LEU A 176 23.78 21.28 40.84
N GLU A 177 24.39 21.50 39.68
CA GLU A 177 25.83 21.70 39.55
C GLU A 177 26.32 22.94 40.32
N MET A 178 25.56 24.04 40.27
CA MET A 178 25.85 25.23 41.07
C MET A 178 25.74 24.95 42.57
N GLN A 179 24.68 24.27 43.03
CA GLN A 179 24.53 23.87 44.43
C GLN A 179 25.67 22.95 44.90
N ILE A 180 26.09 22.00 44.07
CA ILE A 180 27.23 21.13 44.36
C ILE A 180 28.51 21.97 44.47
N ASN A 181 28.71 22.95 43.60
CA ASN A 181 29.87 23.82 43.64
C ASN A 181 29.87 24.73 44.88
N ASP A 182 28.72 25.27 45.26
CA ASP A 182 28.55 26.07 46.48
C ASP A 182 28.83 25.24 47.74
N LEU A 183 28.29 24.02 47.81
CA LEU A 183 28.61 23.10 48.91
C LEU A 183 30.10 22.76 48.94
N LYS A 184 30.71 22.49 47.79
CA LYS A 184 32.16 22.22 47.69
C LYS A 184 32.99 23.42 48.15
N ASN A 185 32.59 24.64 47.79
CA ASN A 185 33.22 25.88 48.27
C ASN A 185 33.02 26.06 49.78
N GLN A 186 31.82 25.83 50.30
CA GLN A 186 31.55 25.86 51.75
C GLN A 186 32.45 24.86 52.49
N PHE A 187 32.52 23.60 52.04
CA PHE A 187 33.42 22.60 52.59
C PHE A 187 34.89 23.02 52.51
N ALA A 188 35.33 23.62 51.40
CA ALA A 188 36.68 24.17 51.31
C ALA A 188 36.91 25.28 52.34
N THR A 189 35.99 26.24 52.47
CA THR A 189 36.09 27.34 53.44
C THR A 189 36.06 26.86 54.89
N THR A 190 35.24 25.86 55.23
CA THR A 190 35.21 25.25 56.57
C THR A 190 36.55 24.56 56.87
N ASN A 191 37.14 23.87 55.90
CA ASN A 191 38.47 23.28 56.05
C ASN A 191 39.56 24.35 56.23
N TYR A 192 39.45 25.50 55.55
CA TYR A 192 40.36 26.62 55.77
C TYR A 192 40.13 27.26 57.14
N SER A 193 38.89 27.46 57.58
CA SER A 193 38.61 27.99 58.92
C SER A 193 39.08 27.04 60.03
N ASP A 194 38.97 25.72 59.85
CA ASP A 194 39.49 24.76 60.82
C ASP A 194 41.03 24.78 60.89
N LYS A 195 41.70 24.98 59.74
CA LYS A 195 43.15 25.17 59.71
C LYS A 195 43.55 26.49 60.35
N THR A 196 42.89 27.59 60.02
CA THR A 196 43.19 28.90 60.62
C THR A 196 42.82 28.94 62.09
N ILE A 197 41.78 28.25 62.56
CA ILE A 197 41.48 28.12 64.00
C ILE A 197 42.61 27.35 64.71
N LYS A 198 43.13 26.27 64.11
CA LYS A 198 44.29 25.53 64.65
C LYS A 198 45.58 26.36 64.65
N GLU A 199 45.82 27.11 63.59
CA GLU A 199 46.97 28.01 63.47
C GLU A 199 46.84 29.18 64.46
N LEU A 200 45.68 29.83 64.54
CA LEU A 200 45.39 30.92 65.47
C LEU A 200 45.42 30.47 66.93
N THR A 201 45.02 29.24 67.26
CA THR A 201 45.17 28.70 68.62
C THR A 201 46.64 28.47 68.97
N SER A 202 47.43 27.93 68.03
CA SER A 202 48.88 27.80 68.17
C SER A 202 49.58 29.17 68.27
N GLU A 203 49.16 30.14 67.45
CA GLU A 203 49.66 31.50 67.47
C GLU A 203 49.22 32.29 68.70
N LEU A 204 48.01 32.10 69.23
CA LEU A 204 47.58 32.69 70.51
C LEU A 204 48.45 32.18 71.65
N ASP A 205 48.81 30.89 71.65
CA ASP A 205 49.74 30.35 72.63
C ASP A 205 51.16 30.91 72.44
N ALA A 206 51.61 31.08 71.20
CA ALA A 206 52.89 31.70 70.88
C ALA A 206 52.91 33.22 71.18
N ALA A 207 51.81 33.93 70.98
CA ALA A 207 51.62 35.35 71.24
C ALA A 207 51.40 35.62 72.72
N ARG A 208 50.70 34.76 73.47
CA ARG A 208 50.74 34.77 74.95
C ARG A 208 52.18 34.61 75.45
N LYS A 209 52.98 33.76 74.79
CA LYS A 209 54.42 33.62 75.08
C LYS A 209 55.27 34.80 74.60
N LYS A 210 54.85 35.54 73.56
CA LYS A 210 55.58 36.68 72.98
C LYS A 210 55.17 38.03 73.55
N ILE A 211 53.92 38.29 73.94
CA ILE A 211 53.48 39.45 74.74
C ILE A 211 54.24 39.43 76.07
N LYS A 212 54.38 38.25 76.68
CA LYS A 212 55.28 38.02 77.81
C LYS A 212 56.77 38.35 77.51
N LYS A 213 57.15 38.48 76.24
CA LYS A 213 58.50 38.82 75.76
C LYS A 213 58.60 40.20 75.10
N LEU A 214 57.47 40.85 74.78
CA LEU A 214 57.38 42.11 74.00
C LEU A 214 56.65 43.22 74.75
N GLU A 215 56.17 42.97 75.97
CA GLU A 215 56.20 44.01 77.01
C GLU A 215 57.62 44.57 77.21
N LYS A 216 58.66 43.88 76.69
CA LYS A 216 60.07 44.27 76.69
C LYS A 216 60.55 44.90 75.37
N HIS A 217 59.86 45.95 74.91
CA HIS A 217 60.21 46.80 73.75
C HIS A 217 59.79 46.25 72.38
N GLU A 218 59.03 47.06 71.64
CA GLU A 218 59.55 47.88 70.52
C GLU A 218 58.43 48.80 69.98
N ASN A 219 58.70 50.11 69.89
CA ASN A 219 59.01 50.88 68.67
C ASN A 219 57.84 51.15 67.69
N VAL A 220 57.72 52.44 67.37
CA VAL A 220 57.06 53.06 66.20
C VAL A 220 57.99 52.85 64.98
N GLY A 221 57.60 52.80 63.71
CA GLY A 221 56.36 52.99 62.98
C GLY A 221 56.72 53.35 61.52
N GLU A 222 55.71 53.55 60.67
CA GLU A 222 55.57 54.61 59.65
C GLU A 222 54.66 54.17 58.48
N ARG A 223 53.81 55.11 58.04
CA ARG A 223 52.70 54.99 57.09
C ARG A 223 52.70 56.26 56.24
N GLU A 224 52.72 56.18 54.91
CA GLU A 224 52.34 57.33 54.07
C GLU A 224 51.79 57.01 52.65
N ASN A 225 51.72 55.74 52.21
CA ASN A 225 51.17 55.38 50.88
C ASN A 225 49.62 55.33 50.78
N SER A 226 48.88 55.73 51.82
CA SER A 226 47.46 55.37 51.96
C SER A 226 46.46 56.35 51.31
N ALA A 227 46.88 57.56 50.91
CA ALA A 227 45.95 58.62 50.53
C ALA A 227 45.51 58.58 49.05
N LEU A 228 46.39 58.22 48.11
CA LEU A 228 46.05 58.18 46.68
C LEU A 228 45.14 57.01 46.30
N VAL A 229 45.27 55.89 47.02
CA VAL A 229 44.46 54.67 46.80
C VAL A 229 42.99 54.90 47.17
N LEU A 230 42.72 55.72 48.19
CA LEU A 230 41.37 55.97 48.66
C LEU A 230 40.50 56.75 47.66
N GLN A 231 41.11 57.64 46.87
CA GLN A 231 40.36 58.48 45.93
C GLN A 231 39.90 57.72 44.68
N GLN A 232 40.72 56.77 44.18
CA GLN A 232 40.34 55.92 43.04
C GLN A 232 39.19 54.97 43.41
N LEU A 233 39.23 54.41 44.62
CA LEU A 233 38.18 53.53 45.13
C LEU A 233 36.81 54.23 45.22
N GLN A 234 36.80 55.53 45.54
CA GLN A 234 35.54 56.27 45.69
C GLN A 234 34.79 56.46 44.37
N ASN A 235 35.50 56.68 43.25
CA ASN A 235 34.91 56.84 41.93
C ASN A 235 34.40 55.50 41.36
N GLU A 236 35.13 54.43 41.60
CA GLU A 236 34.76 53.08 41.17
C GLU A 236 33.47 52.59 41.87
N ILE A 237 33.33 52.90 43.16
CA ILE A 237 32.11 52.60 43.93
C ILE A 237 30.88 53.34 43.37
N ALA A 238 31.03 54.58 42.90
CA ALA A 238 29.92 55.34 42.34
C ALA A 238 29.45 54.75 41.00
N PHE A 239 30.39 54.37 40.14
CA PHE A 239 30.09 53.73 38.85
C PHE A 239 29.40 52.37 39.04
N LEU A 240 29.92 51.54 39.95
CA LEU A 240 29.32 50.24 40.29
C LEU A 240 27.89 50.38 40.78
N LYS A 241 27.60 51.34 41.66
CA LYS A 241 26.23 51.58 42.16
C LYS A 241 25.24 51.92 41.06
N GLN A 242 25.66 52.73 40.07
CA GLN A 242 24.80 53.07 38.93
C GLN A 242 24.53 51.85 38.03
N GLN A 243 25.56 51.04 37.79
CA GLN A 243 25.44 49.81 37.00
C GLN A 243 24.52 48.79 37.69
N HIS A 244 24.65 48.60 39.01
CA HIS A 244 23.78 47.72 39.78
C HIS A 244 22.31 48.18 39.78
N ALA A 245 22.05 49.48 39.90
CA ALA A 245 20.69 50.02 39.86
C ALA A 245 20.01 49.78 38.50
N ALA A 246 20.76 49.90 37.40
CA ALA A 246 20.26 49.57 36.05
C ALA A 246 20.01 48.07 35.89
N ALA A 247 20.92 47.23 36.39
CA ALA A 247 20.79 45.77 36.36
C ALA A 247 19.54 45.31 37.14
N ILE A 248 19.29 45.83 38.34
CA ILE A 248 18.11 45.48 39.16
C ILE A 248 16.81 45.83 38.44
N LYS A 249 16.71 47.00 37.80
CA LYS A 249 15.50 47.37 37.04
C LYS A 249 15.28 46.48 35.82
N SER A 250 16.35 46.07 35.14
CA SER A 250 16.23 45.13 34.02
C SER A 250 15.80 43.73 34.50
N GLU A 251 16.29 43.31 35.66
CA GLU A 251 15.96 42.03 36.27
C GLU A 251 14.52 41.98 36.76
N GLN A 252 14.02 43.06 37.39
CA GLN A 252 12.62 43.18 37.81
C GLN A 252 11.65 43.10 36.63
N LYS A 253 11.96 43.74 35.50
CA LYS A 253 11.15 43.62 34.28
C LYS A 253 11.19 42.20 33.71
N ARG A 254 12.36 41.55 33.75
CA ARG A 254 12.51 40.16 33.32
C ARG A 254 11.70 39.21 34.20
N ALA A 255 11.66 39.43 35.50
CA ALA A 255 10.88 38.65 36.46
C ALA A 255 9.37 38.77 36.22
N ILE A 256 8.83 39.99 36.02
CA ILE A 256 7.39 40.18 35.75
C ILE A 256 6.96 39.48 34.44
N VAL A 257 7.78 39.58 33.38
CA VAL A 257 7.49 38.89 32.11
C VAL A 257 7.57 37.37 32.26
N ALA A 258 8.48 36.87 33.10
CA ALA A 258 8.55 35.45 33.42
C ALA A 258 7.29 34.98 34.18
N GLU A 259 6.82 35.76 35.16
CA GLU A 259 5.62 35.47 35.97
C GLU A 259 4.33 35.47 35.13
N GLU A 260 4.18 36.41 34.19
CA GLU A 260 3.04 36.38 33.27
C GLU A 260 3.05 35.17 32.33
N ARG A 261 4.24 34.70 31.94
CA ARG A 261 4.40 33.50 31.10
C ARG A 261 4.10 32.24 31.89
N THR A 262 4.55 32.12 33.15
CA THR A 262 4.23 30.96 33.99
C THR A 262 2.73 30.89 34.26
N LYS A 263 2.09 32.01 34.57
CA LYS A 263 0.64 32.04 34.81
C LYS A 263 -0.19 31.61 33.60
N LYS A 264 0.21 32.00 32.38
CA LYS A 264 -0.44 31.53 31.14
C LYS A 264 -0.25 30.04 30.92
N LEU A 265 0.95 29.53 31.23
CA LEU A 265 1.28 28.12 31.09
C LEU A 265 0.49 27.26 32.10
N GLU A 266 0.36 27.73 33.34
CA GLU A 266 -0.45 27.07 34.38
C GLU A 266 -1.92 26.96 33.97
N ALA A 267 -2.51 28.01 33.42
CA ALA A 267 -3.90 27.98 32.93
C ALA A 267 -4.10 26.95 31.80
N LEU A 268 -3.16 26.85 30.85
CA LEU A 268 -3.21 25.85 29.78
C LEU A 268 -3.05 24.42 30.31
N HIS A 269 -2.19 24.23 31.33
CA HIS A 269 -2.03 22.95 31.97
C HIS A 269 -3.28 22.54 32.76
N GLU A 270 -3.92 23.48 33.46
CA GLU A 270 -5.17 23.24 34.18
C GLU A 270 -6.30 22.83 33.23
N GLU A 271 -6.45 23.50 32.08
CA GLU A 271 -7.45 23.12 31.05
C GLU A 271 -7.17 21.72 30.48
N ARG A 272 -5.90 21.41 30.19
CA ARG A 272 -5.50 20.08 29.72
C ARG A 272 -5.80 19.01 30.78
N VAL A 273 -5.47 19.26 32.05
CA VAL A 273 -5.77 18.33 33.15
C VAL A 273 -7.27 18.11 33.28
N ALA A 274 -8.08 19.17 33.27
CA ALA A 274 -9.55 19.04 33.31
C ALA A 274 -10.11 18.21 32.15
N SER A 275 -9.57 18.37 30.93
CA SER A 275 -9.98 17.56 29.77
C SER A 275 -9.61 16.08 29.93
N LEU A 276 -8.43 15.79 30.50
CA LEU A 276 -7.97 14.43 30.75
C LEU A 276 -8.79 13.76 31.86
N GLU A 277 -9.10 14.50 32.93
CA GLU A 277 -9.97 14.02 34.01
C GLU A 277 -11.37 13.69 33.51
N SER A 278 -11.93 14.53 32.63
CA SER A 278 -13.23 14.27 31.99
C SER A 278 -13.20 12.98 31.16
N ARG A 279 -12.18 12.80 30.32
CA ARG A 279 -12.02 11.59 29.50
C ARG A 279 -11.75 10.34 30.34
N LEU A 280 -11.03 10.47 31.46
CA LEU A 280 -10.79 9.39 32.41
C LEU A 280 -12.07 9.00 33.15
N ALA A 281 -12.93 9.97 33.47
CA ALA A 281 -14.25 9.70 34.06
C ALA A 281 -15.18 8.96 33.08
N GLU A 282 -15.17 9.34 31.80
CA GLU A 282 -15.91 8.62 30.75
C GLU A 282 -15.41 7.18 30.60
N LEU A 283 -14.10 6.98 30.51
CA LEU A 283 -13.51 5.65 30.42
C LEU A 283 -13.85 4.81 31.65
N SER A 284 -13.72 5.38 32.85
CA SER A 284 -14.09 4.72 34.11
C SER A 284 -15.56 4.30 34.15
N LYS A 285 -16.46 5.14 33.61
CA LYS A 285 -17.89 4.81 33.48
C LYS A 285 -18.10 3.63 32.53
N THR A 286 -17.44 3.63 31.37
CA THR A 286 -17.57 2.51 30.40
C THR A 286 -17.02 1.21 30.96
N VAL A 287 -15.85 1.23 31.60
CA VAL A 287 -15.27 0.05 32.27
C VAL A 287 -16.19 -0.45 33.38
N GLY A 288 -16.77 0.46 34.18
CA GLY A 288 -17.77 0.10 35.20
C GLY A 288 -19.02 -0.55 34.63
N THR A 289 -19.49 -0.14 33.44
CA THR A 289 -20.61 -0.81 32.77
C THR A 289 -20.26 -2.21 32.27
N TYR A 290 -19.05 -2.40 31.73
CA TYR A 290 -18.59 -3.71 31.29
C TYR A 290 -18.38 -4.68 32.46
N ASP A 291 -17.85 -4.21 33.58
CA ASP A 291 -17.61 -5.07 34.74
C ASP A 291 -18.94 -5.52 35.39
N ARG A 292 -19.95 -4.64 35.45
CA ARG A 292 -21.31 -5.02 35.87
C ARG A 292 -21.94 -6.06 34.95
N LEU A 293 -21.80 -5.91 33.63
CA LEU A 293 -22.32 -6.87 32.67
C LEU A 293 -21.62 -8.23 32.82
N ARG A 294 -20.30 -8.22 33.03
CA ARG A 294 -19.51 -9.43 33.28
C ARG A 294 -19.92 -10.15 34.57
N GLN A 295 -20.20 -9.43 35.66
CA GLN A 295 -20.73 -10.02 36.89
C GLN A 295 -22.10 -10.67 36.65
N GLN A 296 -23.00 -9.98 35.93
CA GLN A 296 -24.30 -10.52 35.57
C GLN A 296 -24.18 -11.81 34.74
N ASP A 297 -23.25 -11.85 33.78
CA ASP A 297 -23.00 -13.05 32.99
C ASP A 297 -22.41 -14.20 33.83
N GLN A 298 -21.50 -13.91 34.77
CA GLN A 298 -20.98 -14.91 35.71
C GLN A 298 -22.07 -15.50 36.61
N ASP A 299 -22.96 -14.66 37.15
CA ASP A 299 -24.10 -15.11 37.96
C ASP A 299 -25.03 -16.02 37.14
N ASN A 300 -25.29 -15.66 35.88
CA ASN A 300 -26.10 -16.48 34.97
C ASN A 300 -25.43 -17.83 34.68
N ILE A 301 -24.11 -17.84 34.43
CA ILE A 301 -23.35 -19.07 34.23
C ILE A 301 -23.39 -19.95 35.48
N HIS A 302 -23.28 -19.38 36.69
CA HIS A 302 -23.38 -20.13 37.93
C HIS A 302 -24.76 -20.78 38.11
N LYS A 303 -25.85 -20.05 37.85
CA LYS A 303 -27.22 -20.61 37.89
C LYS A 303 -27.42 -21.74 36.88
N LEU A 304 -26.85 -21.62 35.68
CA LEU A 304 -26.91 -22.68 34.66
C LEU A 304 -26.11 -23.91 35.08
N LYS A 305 -24.91 -23.74 35.65
CA LYS A 305 -24.11 -24.85 36.19
C LYS A 305 -24.82 -25.57 37.33
N GLU A 306 -25.50 -24.84 38.21
CA GLU A 306 -26.27 -25.42 39.31
C GLU A 306 -27.45 -26.27 38.79
N ARG A 307 -28.15 -25.82 37.74
CA ARG A 307 -29.17 -26.63 37.07
C ARG A 307 -28.61 -27.88 36.42
N ILE A 308 -27.46 -27.78 35.74
CA ILE A 308 -26.82 -28.95 35.11
C ILE A 308 -26.44 -29.98 36.19
N ALA A 309 -25.85 -29.53 37.31
CA ALA A 309 -25.53 -30.41 38.42
C ALA A 309 -26.77 -31.08 39.02
N GLN A 310 -27.92 -30.39 39.10
CA GLN A 310 -29.19 -30.98 39.53
C GLN A 310 -29.69 -32.08 38.58
N PHE A 311 -29.47 -31.91 37.27
CA PHE A 311 -29.83 -32.93 36.27
C PHE A 311 -28.89 -34.15 36.28
N ASP A 312 -27.59 -33.94 36.50
CA ASP A 312 -26.62 -35.05 36.57
C ASP A 312 -26.87 -35.97 37.78
N TYR A 313 -27.45 -35.46 38.87
CA TYR A 313 -27.85 -36.28 40.03
C TYR A 313 -29.11 -37.13 39.77
N SER A 314 -29.95 -36.76 38.81
CA SER A 314 -31.19 -37.49 38.48
C SER A 314 -31.02 -38.63 37.48
N ASP A 315 -29.89 -38.70 36.76
CA ASP A 315 -29.70 -39.63 35.62
C ASP A 315 -28.99 -40.96 35.98
N SER A 316 -28.77 -41.24 37.27
CA SER A 316 -28.13 -42.49 37.74
C SER A 316 -29.15 -43.60 38.09
N ALA A 317 -29.99 -44.02 37.14
CA ALA A 317 -30.69 -45.31 37.21
C ALA A 317 -31.11 -45.80 35.80
N PRO A 318 -30.58 -46.92 35.27
CA PRO A 318 -30.93 -47.37 33.93
C PRO A 318 -32.20 -48.23 33.94
N ALA A 319 -33.22 -47.81 33.20
CA ALA A 319 -34.40 -48.63 32.89
C ALA A 319 -34.20 -49.36 31.55
N VAL A 320 -34.07 -50.68 31.65
CA VAL A 320 -34.27 -51.64 30.56
C VAL A 320 -35.71 -52.16 30.66
N LEU A 321 -36.34 -52.48 29.51
CA LEU A 321 -37.32 -53.55 29.21
C LEU A 321 -38.29 -53.04 28.12
N GLN A 322 -38.17 -53.42 26.84
CA GLN A 322 -38.51 -54.70 26.20
C GLN A 322 -40.03 -54.98 26.18
N GLU A 323 -40.68 -54.63 25.06
CA GLU A 323 -42.05 -55.03 24.73
C GLU A 323 -42.08 -56.45 24.17
N ASP A 324 -43.00 -57.28 24.66
CA ASP A 324 -43.34 -58.57 24.04
C ASP A 324 -44.85 -58.80 24.03
N SER A 325 -45.33 -59.19 22.85
CA SER A 325 -46.73 -59.33 22.45
C SER A 325 -47.30 -60.71 22.77
N ARG A 326 -48.50 -60.79 23.37
CA ARG A 326 -49.37 -61.99 23.31
C ARG A 326 -50.87 -61.64 23.23
N THR A 327 -51.51 -62.26 22.25
CA THR A 327 -52.94 -62.33 21.94
C THR A 327 -53.81 -62.90 23.07
N PHE A 328 -54.90 -62.20 23.43
CA PHE A 328 -55.90 -62.66 24.39
C PHE A 328 -57.05 -63.44 23.72
N LYS A 329 -57.44 -64.58 24.33
CA LYS A 329 -58.70 -65.30 24.06
C LYS A 329 -59.88 -64.52 24.67
N SER A 330 -61.08 -64.62 24.07
CA SER A 330 -62.28 -63.95 24.57
C SER A 330 -62.62 -64.40 25.99
N ILE A 331 -62.86 -63.43 26.88
CA ILE A 331 -63.14 -63.65 28.32
C ILE A 331 -64.26 -64.69 28.52
N ASN A 332 -65.26 -64.73 27.64
CA ASN A 332 -66.40 -65.63 27.79
C ASN A 332 -66.03 -67.11 27.61
N GLU A 333 -65.09 -67.44 26.72
CA GLU A 333 -64.62 -68.83 26.54
C GLU A 333 -63.82 -69.32 27.75
N ILE A 334 -63.08 -68.41 28.39
CA ILE A 334 -62.34 -68.69 29.62
C ILE A 334 -63.33 -68.90 30.78
N VAL A 335 -64.40 -68.11 30.85
CA VAL A 335 -65.43 -68.22 31.89
C VAL A 335 -66.18 -69.55 31.79
N ASP A 336 -66.58 -69.96 30.59
CA ASP A 336 -67.30 -71.23 30.40
C ASP A 336 -66.44 -72.45 30.79
N GLU A 337 -65.15 -72.41 30.46
CA GLU A 337 -64.22 -73.48 30.82
C GLU A 337 -63.93 -73.51 32.34
N ILE A 338 -63.86 -72.35 33.00
CA ILE A 338 -63.74 -72.26 34.47
C ILE A 338 -64.98 -72.82 35.16
N VAL A 339 -66.19 -72.54 34.67
CA VAL A 339 -67.44 -73.07 35.24
C VAL A 339 -67.50 -74.59 35.10
N ARG A 340 -67.09 -75.11 33.94
CA ARG A 340 -67.00 -76.56 33.69
C ARG A 340 -66.01 -77.21 34.66
N LEU A 341 -64.81 -76.67 34.79
CA LEU A 341 -63.77 -77.17 35.70
C LEU A 341 -64.19 -77.07 37.18
N LYS A 342 -64.87 -76.00 37.59
CA LYS A 342 -65.44 -75.85 38.93
C LYS A 342 -66.44 -76.96 39.27
N LYS A 343 -67.30 -77.32 38.31
CA LYS A 343 -68.30 -78.37 38.51
C LYS A 343 -67.67 -79.76 38.67
N VAL A 344 -66.61 -80.04 37.90
CA VAL A 344 -65.81 -81.27 38.03
C VAL A 344 -65.07 -81.32 39.37
N LEU A 345 -64.48 -80.20 39.79
CA LEU A 345 -63.75 -80.11 41.07
C LEU A 345 -64.67 -80.34 42.28
N MET A 346 -65.89 -79.79 42.26
CA MET A 346 -66.87 -80.01 43.32
C MET A 346 -67.38 -81.47 43.37
N LEU A 347 -67.53 -82.12 42.21
CA LEU A 347 -67.94 -83.52 42.13
C LEU A 347 -66.87 -84.48 42.66
N GLU A 348 -65.59 -84.24 42.37
CA GLU A 348 -64.49 -85.06 42.90
C GLU A 348 -64.22 -84.78 44.38
N ASN A 349 -64.36 -83.53 44.84
CA ASN A 349 -64.23 -83.19 46.26
C ASN A 349 -65.31 -83.84 47.14
N ALA A 350 -66.48 -84.17 46.59
CA ALA A 350 -67.54 -84.89 47.30
C ALA A 350 -67.28 -86.42 47.44
N LYS A 351 -66.31 -86.97 46.70
CA LYS A 351 -65.94 -88.40 46.77
C LYS A 351 -64.80 -88.69 47.77
N ILE A 352 -64.22 -87.66 48.38
CA ILE A 352 -63.09 -87.77 49.31
C ILE A 352 -63.63 -87.83 50.75
N PRO A 353 -63.11 -88.71 51.64
CA PRO A 353 -63.63 -88.89 53.01
C PRO A 353 -63.48 -87.65 53.92
N ASN A 354 -62.64 -86.67 53.54
CA ASN A 354 -62.59 -85.34 54.13
C ASN A 354 -62.79 -84.30 53.00
N PRO A 355 -63.96 -83.66 52.90
CA PRO A 355 -64.19 -82.62 51.89
C PRO A 355 -63.32 -81.40 52.18
N ILE A 356 -62.55 -80.95 51.19
CA ILE A 356 -61.81 -79.68 51.28
C ILE A 356 -62.81 -78.54 51.03
N ASP A 357 -62.80 -77.48 51.84
CA ASP A 357 -63.67 -76.33 51.60
C ASP A 357 -63.22 -75.53 50.37
N VAL A 358 -63.76 -75.92 49.21
CA VAL A 358 -63.50 -75.29 47.90
C VAL A 358 -63.97 -73.83 47.84
N SER A 359 -64.80 -73.37 48.80
CA SER A 359 -65.27 -71.99 48.87
C SER A 359 -64.14 -71.01 49.18
N ARG A 360 -63.12 -71.44 49.94
CA ARG A 360 -61.92 -70.63 50.23
C ARG A 360 -61.04 -70.36 49.02
N ILE A 361 -61.01 -71.26 48.04
CA ILE A 361 -60.20 -71.11 46.82
C ILE A 361 -60.86 -70.12 45.85
N PHE A 362 -62.20 -70.09 45.80
CA PHE A 362 -62.95 -69.12 45.00
C PHE A 362 -63.21 -67.78 45.71
N ALA A 363 -62.91 -67.68 47.01
CA ALA A 363 -63.04 -66.45 47.81
C ALA A 363 -61.92 -65.42 47.57
N ILE A 364 -61.22 -65.47 46.44
CA ILE A 364 -60.30 -64.40 46.00
C ILE A 364 -61.11 -63.19 45.46
N ALA A 365 -62.41 -63.35 45.23
CA ALA A 365 -63.27 -62.28 44.75
C ALA A 365 -63.88 -61.46 45.91
N SER A 366 -63.10 -60.58 46.55
CA SER A 366 -63.63 -59.40 47.29
C SER A 366 -62.58 -58.34 47.65
N ASN A 367 -61.30 -58.70 47.82
CA ASN A 367 -60.26 -57.74 48.24
C ASN A 367 -59.24 -57.33 47.16
N ASP A 368 -59.20 -58.00 46.01
CA ASP A 368 -58.22 -57.67 44.95
C ASP A 368 -58.69 -56.57 43.99
N HIS A 369 -59.99 -56.23 43.95
CA HIS A 369 -60.49 -55.21 43.03
C HIS A 369 -60.17 -53.78 43.48
N GLY A 370 -60.07 -53.53 44.79
CA GLY A 370 -59.62 -52.24 45.32
C GLY A 370 -58.14 -51.98 45.02
N ILE A 371 -57.29 -52.99 45.24
CA ILE A 371 -55.85 -52.92 44.96
C ILE A 371 -55.61 -52.82 43.45
N CYS A 372 -56.34 -53.60 42.62
CA CYS A 372 -56.26 -53.51 41.16
C CYS A 372 -56.77 -52.16 40.62
N MET A 373 -57.83 -51.58 41.20
CA MET A 373 -58.34 -50.27 40.79
C MET A 373 -57.39 -49.15 41.22
N GLU A 374 -56.79 -49.26 42.41
CA GLU A 374 -55.78 -48.31 42.89
C GLU A 374 -54.49 -48.38 42.05
N GLU A 375 -54.06 -49.59 41.68
CA GLU A 375 -52.92 -49.79 40.78
C GLU A 375 -53.22 -49.29 39.36
N GLN A 376 -54.44 -49.49 38.85
CA GLN A 376 -54.88 -48.91 37.58
C GLN A 376 -54.90 -47.37 37.63
N MET A 377 -55.33 -46.77 38.74
CA MET A 377 -55.29 -45.32 38.93
C MET A 377 -53.87 -44.80 39.11
N ARG A 378 -52.96 -45.58 39.73
CA ARG A 378 -51.54 -45.24 39.85
C ARG A 378 -50.88 -45.25 38.47
N LEU A 379 -51.06 -46.31 37.69
CA LEU A 379 -50.53 -46.43 36.32
C LEU A 379 -51.10 -45.36 35.39
N ARG A 380 -52.39 -44.98 35.52
CA ARG A 380 -52.96 -43.84 34.78
C ARG A 380 -52.27 -42.53 35.12
N ARG A 381 -52.05 -42.24 36.40
CA ARG A 381 -51.31 -41.05 36.83
C ARG A 381 -49.86 -41.06 36.34
N GLU A 382 -49.20 -42.21 36.37
CA GLU A 382 -47.84 -42.36 35.83
C GLU A 382 -47.80 -42.11 34.32
N ILE A 383 -48.76 -42.65 33.56
CA ILE A 383 -48.89 -42.39 32.12
C ILE A 383 -49.17 -40.91 31.85
N GLU A 384 -50.08 -40.28 32.59
CA GLU A 384 -50.37 -38.84 32.48
C GLU A 384 -49.13 -37.99 32.79
N ASN A 385 -48.37 -38.34 33.83
CA ASN A 385 -47.12 -37.67 34.16
C ASN A 385 -46.06 -37.85 33.06
N CYS A 386 -45.86 -39.07 32.54
CA CYS A 386 -44.94 -39.32 31.43
C CYS A 386 -45.36 -38.61 30.14
N GLN A 387 -46.67 -38.43 29.90
CA GLN A 387 -47.19 -37.66 28.78
C GLN A 387 -46.91 -36.17 28.94
N MET A 388 -47.09 -35.62 30.15
CA MET A 388 -46.75 -34.22 30.47
C MET A 388 -45.24 -33.98 30.32
N GLU A 389 -44.41 -34.88 30.83
CA GLU A 389 -42.94 -34.80 30.69
C GLU A 389 -42.51 -34.88 29.22
N ASN A 390 -43.10 -35.79 28.43
CA ASN A 390 -42.84 -35.84 26.99
C ASN A 390 -43.25 -34.55 26.27
N TYR A 391 -44.35 -33.93 26.68
CA TYR A 391 -44.80 -32.65 26.12
C TYR A 391 -43.80 -31.53 26.44
N GLU A 392 -43.32 -31.45 27.68
CA GLU A 392 -42.31 -30.47 28.09
C GLU A 392 -40.97 -30.68 27.38
N LEU A 393 -40.51 -31.93 27.25
CA LEU A 393 -39.30 -32.27 26.49
C LEU A 393 -39.43 -31.89 25.02
N ARG A 394 -40.58 -32.14 24.40
CA ARG A 394 -40.84 -31.72 23.01
C ARG A 394 -40.78 -30.21 22.86
N ASN A 395 -41.38 -29.46 23.77
CA ASN A 395 -41.32 -28.00 23.76
C ASN A 395 -39.88 -27.50 23.94
N SER A 396 -39.10 -28.11 24.84
CA SER A 396 -37.68 -27.77 25.04
C SER A 396 -36.85 -28.02 23.77
N VAL A 397 -37.05 -29.15 23.11
CA VAL A 397 -36.40 -29.48 21.84
C VAL A 397 -36.78 -28.47 20.75
N GLU A 398 -38.03 -28.01 20.71
CA GLU A 398 -38.50 -27.03 19.73
C GLU A 398 -37.88 -25.63 19.94
N VAL A 399 -37.72 -25.21 21.20
CA VAL A 399 -36.97 -24.00 21.56
C VAL A 399 -35.49 -24.12 21.21
N GLN A 400 -34.87 -25.27 21.47
CA GLN A 400 -33.47 -25.49 21.08
C GLN A 400 -33.29 -25.46 19.56
N LYS A 401 -34.22 -26.03 18.79
CA LYS A 401 -34.22 -25.96 17.33
C LYS A 401 -34.30 -24.52 16.83
N SER A 402 -35.13 -23.67 17.44
CA SER A 402 -35.21 -22.25 17.06
C SER A 402 -33.91 -21.49 17.41
N HIS A 403 -33.26 -21.82 18.53
CA HIS A 403 -31.96 -21.25 18.89
C HIS A 403 -30.85 -21.67 17.91
N ILE A 404 -30.80 -22.96 17.55
CA ILE A 404 -29.87 -23.48 16.54
C ILE A 404 -30.10 -22.76 15.20
N HIS A 405 -31.36 -22.57 14.81
CA HIS A 405 -31.69 -21.84 13.58
C HIS A 405 -31.19 -20.39 13.61
N THR A 406 -31.41 -19.68 14.72
CA THR A 406 -30.94 -18.30 14.91
C THR A 406 -29.41 -18.22 14.87
N LEU A 407 -28.71 -19.18 15.48
CA LEU A 407 -27.25 -19.26 15.41
C LEU A 407 -26.76 -19.55 13.99
N GLN A 408 -27.43 -20.44 13.26
CA GLN A 408 -27.12 -20.70 11.85
C GLN A 408 -27.29 -19.46 10.98
N GLU A 409 -28.32 -18.64 11.22
CA GLU A 409 -28.49 -17.35 10.53
C GLU A 409 -27.38 -16.37 10.88
N LYS A 410 -27.01 -16.24 12.17
CA LYS A 410 -25.88 -15.40 12.59
C LYS A 410 -24.58 -15.83 11.92
N VAL A 411 -24.29 -17.13 11.84
CA VAL A 411 -23.11 -17.66 11.13
C VAL A 411 -23.16 -17.29 9.64
N LYS A 412 -24.32 -17.39 8.99
CA LYS A 412 -24.47 -16.96 7.59
C LYS A 412 -24.22 -15.46 7.40
N VAL A 413 -24.68 -14.61 8.32
CA VAL A 413 -24.44 -13.16 8.26
C VAL A 413 -22.97 -12.84 8.51
N LEU A 414 -22.34 -13.47 9.50
CA LEU A 414 -20.92 -13.29 9.78
C LEU A 414 -20.04 -13.71 8.59
N ASN A 415 -20.35 -14.85 7.97
CA ASN A 415 -19.63 -15.30 6.77
C ASN A 415 -19.77 -14.30 5.61
N ARG A 416 -20.97 -13.75 5.38
CA ARG A 416 -21.16 -12.69 4.37
C ARG A 416 -20.35 -11.44 4.67
N ASN A 417 -20.31 -11.01 5.93
CA ASN A 417 -19.50 -9.84 6.33
C ASN A 417 -18.00 -10.11 6.15
N ILE A 418 -17.53 -11.33 6.46
CA ILE A 418 -16.14 -11.73 6.19
C ILE A 418 -15.86 -11.68 4.68
N ASP A 419 -16.75 -12.25 3.85
CA ASP A 419 -16.60 -12.23 2.38
C ASP A 419 -16.58 -10.81 1.82
N GLU A 420 -17.44 -9.92 2.34
CA GLU A 420 -17.50 -8.50 1.98
C GLU A 420 -16.21 -7.77 2.38
N GLN A 421 -15.69 -7.99 3.59
CA GLN A 421 -14.42 -7.42 4.05
C GLN A 421 -13.23 -7.95 3.23
N GLU A 422 -13.21 -9.24 2.92
CA GLU A 422 -12.17 -9.82 2.06
C GLU A 422 -12.20 -9.21 0.66
N LEU A 423 -13.40 -8.96 0.11
CA LEU A 423 -13.55 -8.30 -1.18
C LEU A 423 -13.05 -6.87 -1.12
N GLU A 424 -13.40 -6.10 -0.09
CA GLU A 424 -12.94 -4.72 0.10
C GLU A 424 -11.42 -4.63 0.28
N LEU A 425 -10.82 -5.57 1.01
CA LEU A 425 -9.37 -5.64 1.14
C LEU A 425 -8.71 -6.00 -0.20
N LYS A 426 -9.29 -6.93 -0.97
CA LYS A 426 -8.80 -7.27 -2.32
C LYS A 426 -8.89 -6.08 -3.27
N THR A 427 -9.97 -5.30 -3.24
CA THR A 427 -10.09 -4.09 -4.08
C THR A 427 -9.05 -3.04 -3.68
N LYS A 428 -8.87 -2.75 -2.38
CA LYS A 428 -7.83 -1.83 -1.88
C LYS A 428 -6.43 -2.27 -2.28
N ILE A 429 -6.11 -3.56 -2.18
CA ILE A 429 -4.82 -4.09 -2.65
C ILE A 429 -4.67 -3.87 -4.16
N SER A 430 -5.72 -4.12 -4.95
CA SER A 430 -5.66 -3.90 -6.41
C SER A 430 -5.49 -2.43 -6.80
N GLU A 431 -6.11 -1.51 -6.05
CA GLU A 431 -5.98 -0.06 -6.20
C GLU A 431 -4.54 0.38 -5.90
N HIS A 432 -3.99 0.00 -4.75
CA HIS A 432 -2.60 0.32 -4.40
C HIS A 432 -1.59 -0.28 -5.39
N VAL A 433 -1.84 -1.49 -5.90
CA VAL A 433 -1.00 -2.07 -6.96
C VAL A 433 -1.08 -1.25 -8.26
N SER A 434 -2.26 -0.72 -8.59
CA SER A 434 -2.44 0.16 -9.75
C SER A 434 -1.73 1.50 -9.56
N GLU A 435 -1.87 2.14 -8.39
CA GLU A 435 -1.20 3.38 -8.02
C GLU A 435 0.32 3.23 -8.07
N MET A 436 0.85 2.16 -7.46
CA MET A 436 2.29 1.86 -7.50
C MET A 436 2.81 1.63 -8.92
N LYS A 437 2.01 1.04 -9.80
CA LYS A 437 2.37 0.88 -11.23
C LYS A 437 2.36 2.21 -11.96
N ALA A 438 1.36 3.06 -11.72
CA ALA A 438 1.27 4.38 -12.32
C ALA A 438 2.45 5.26 -11.87
N GLU A 439 2.79 5.23 -10.60
CA GLU A 439 3.93 5.99 -10.06
C GLU A 439 5.26 5.49 -10.63
N LYS A 440 5.47 4.16 -10.70
CA LYS A 440 6.64 3.59 -11.39
C LYS A 440 6.73 3.99 -12.86
N ALA A 441 5.60 4.08 -13.56
CA ALA A 441 5.57 4.52 -14.96
C ALA A 441 5.97 6.00 -15.10
N LYS A 442 5.44 6.88 -14.23
CA LYS A 442 5.82 8.31 -14.21
C LYS A 442 7.31 8.50 -13.92
N TRP A 443 7.87 7.79 -12.93
CA TRP A 443 9.30 7.88 -12.64
C TRP A 443 10.16 7.38 -13.80
N LYS A 444 9.73 6.30 -14.47
CA LYS A 444 10.41 5.79 -15.66
C LYS A 444 10.38 6.80 -16.81
N GLU A 445 9.26 7.48 -17.01
CA GLU A 445 9.13 8.56 -18.01
C GLU A 445 10.00 9.77 -17.66
N MET A 446 9.99 10.21 -16.40
CA MET A 446 10.82 11.33 -15.92
C MET A 446 12.32 11.04 -16.09
N VAL A 447 12.76 9.82 -15.76
CA VAL A 447 14.15 9.39 -15.99
C VAL A 447 14.45 9.38 -17.49
N GLY A 448 13.55 8.86 -18.32
CA GLY A 448 13.73 8.87 -19.77
C GLY A 448 13.81 10.28 -20.37
N ALA A 449 13.02 11.22 -19.88
CA ALA A 449 13.07 12.63 -20.29
C ALA A 449 14.41 13.27 -19.88
N LEU A 450 14.85 13.06 -18.63
CA LEU A 450 16.13 13.58 -18.16
C LEU A 450 17.33 12.99 -18.92
N GLU A 451 17.29 11.70 -19.23
CA GLU A 451 18.30 11.05 -20.08
C GLU A 451 18.31 11.64 -21.51
N ALA A 452 17.15 11.95 -22.07
CA ALA A 452 17.03 12.58 -23.38
C ALA A 452 17.61 14.01 -23.36
N ASP A 453 17.33 14.79 -22.33
CA ASP A 453 17.88 16.14 -22.14
C ASP A 453 19.41 16.11 -22.03
N TYR A 454 19.96 15.17 -21.25
CA TYR A 454 21.42 15.01 -21.17
C TYR A 454 22.04 14.59 -22.49
N ARG A 455 21.40 13.67 -23.24
CA ARG A 455 21.87 13.30 -24.58
C ARG A 455 21.85 14.49 -25.54
N SER A 456 20.80 15.31 -25.50
CA SER A 456 20.71 16.53 -26.30
C SER A 456 21.84 17.50 -25.93
N ARG A 457 22.09 17.69 -24.64
CA ARG A 457 23.16 18.59 -24.16
C ARG A 457 24.55 18.10 -24.55
N ILE A 458 24.79 16.78 -24.52
CA ILE A 458 26.04 16.18 -25.00
C ILE A 458 26.20 16.45 -26.50
N ALA A 459 25.16 16.22 -27.30
CA ALA A 459 25.19 16.46 -28.74
C ALA A 459 25.48 17.94 -29.08
N GLU A 460 24.91 18.89 -28.32
CA GLU A 460 25.22 20.32 -28.47
C GLU A 460 26.70 20.62 -28.18
N LEU A 461 27.25 20.07 -27.09
CA LEU A 461 28.66 20.27 -26.72
C LEU A 461 29.61 19.66 -27.76
N GLU A 462 29.29 18.47 -28.26
CA GLU A 462 30.02 17.83 -29.36
C GLU A 462 29.98 18.70 -30.63
N GLN A 463 28.83 19.28 -30.95
CA GLN A 463 28.70 20.20 -32.09
C GLN A 463 29.52 21.47 -31.90
N HIS A 464 29.54 22.05 -30.70
CA HIS A 464 30.38 23.22 -30.39
C HIS A 464 31.87 22.90 -30.52
N LEU A 465 32.29 21.72 -30.05
CA LEU A 465 33.65 21.25 -30.15
C LEU A 465 34.06 20.98 -31.60
N GLN A 466 33.15 20.41 -32.41
CA GLN A 466 33.38 20.23 -33.85
C GLN A 466 33.51 21.59 -34.55
N LYS A 467 32.61 22.55 -34.29
CA LYS A 467 32.72 23.92 -34.83
C LYS A 467 34.03 24.59 -34.44
N GLN A 468 34.55 24.36 -33.23
CA GLN A 468 35.84 24.90 -32.81
C GLN A 468 37.00 24.23 -33.55
N ARG A 469 36.96 22.91 -33.75
CA ARG A 469 37.94 22.18 -34.59
C ARG A 469 37.94 22.71 -36.02
N ASP A 470 36.77 22.89 -36.62
CA ASP A 470 36.64 23.40 -37.98
C ASP A 470 37.19 24.84 -38.09
N ARG A 471 36.87 25.73 -37.15
CA ARG A 471 37.46 27.09 -37.09
C ARG A 471 38.97 27.07 -36.92
N SER A 472 39.51 26.18 -36.09
CA SER A 472 40.95 26.04 -35.89
C SER A 472 41.65 25.51 -37.14
N LEU A 473 40.99 24.62 -37.89
CA LEU A 473 41.49 24.09 -39.16
C LEU A 473 41.53 25.19 -40.21
N VAL A 474 40.46 25.98 -40.34
CA VAL A 474 40.41 27.14 -41.24
C VAL A 474 41.51 28.15 -40.89
N LEU A 475 41.69 28.47 -39.61
CA LEU A 475 42.75 29.40 -39.18
C LEU A 475 44.15 28.85 -39.49
N LEU A 476 44.37 27.54 -39.34
CA LEU A 476 45.62 26.88 -39.74
C LEU A 476 45.85 26.98 -41.24
N GLU A 477 44.81 26.77 -42.05
CA GLU A 477 44.87 26.89 -43.51
C GLU A 477 45.16 28.34 -43.94
N GLU A 478 44.52 29.33 -43.32
CA GLU A 478 44.82 30.76 -43.51
C GLU A 478 46.28 31.08 -43.16
N LYS A 479 46.78 30.55 -42.04
CA LYS A 479 48.19 30.74 -41.63
C LYS A 479 49.16 30.02 -42.57
N GLU A 480 48.84 28.83 -43.06
CA GLU A 480 49.63 28.16 -44.09
C GLU A 480 49.65 28.98 -45.39
N ASN A 481 48.52 29.54 -45.79
CA ASN A 481 48.43 30.38 -46.98
C ASN A 481 49.21 31.69 -46.81
N GLU A 482 49.18 32.30 -45.62
CA GLU A 482 50.01 33.45 -45.27
C GLU A 482 51.50 33.08 -45.30
N ILE A 483 51.91 31.93 -44.74
CA ILE A 483 53.28 31.43 -44.81
C ILE A 483 53.69 31.16 -46.26
N LYS A 484 52.83 30.54 -47.07
CA LYS A 484 53.08 30.32 -48.51
C LYS A 484 53.25 31.64 -49.24
N ALA A 485 52.39 32.63 -48.99
CA ALA A 485 52.49 33.97 -49.57
C ALA A 485 53.77 34.68 -49.15
N LEU A 486 54.16 34.60 -47.87
CA LEU A 486 55.41 35.14 -47.35
C LEU A 486 56.64 34.43 -47.92
N ARG A 487 56.61 33.10 -48.08
CA ARG A 487 57.69 32.35 -48.74
C ARG A 487 57.79 32.71 -50.22
N THR A 488 56.65 32.89 -50.89
CA THR A 488 56.61 33.29 -52.29
C THR A 488 57.15 34.71 -52.46
N SER A 489 56.73 35.65 -51.62
CA SER A 489 57.28 37.02 -51.63
C SER A 489 58.76 37.04 -51.24
N PHE A 490 59.18 36.24 -50.27
CA PHE A 490 60.59 36.10 -49.90
C PHE A 490 61.43 35.53 -51.04
N ASN A 491 60.97 34.49 -51.74
CA ASN A 491 61.62 33.95 -52.95
C ASN A 491 61.56 34.89 -54.16
N ILE A 492 60.66 35.88 -54.17
CA ILE A 492 60.65 36.95 -55.18
C ILE A 492 61.70 38.02 -54.83
N PHE A 493 61.92 38.29 -53.53
CA PHE A 493 62.93 39.24 -53.05
C PHE A 493 64.33 38.65 -52.85
N THR A 494 64.46 37.32 -52.84
CA THR A 494 65.73 36.59 -52.82
C THR A 494 65.78 35.69 -54.06
N PRO A 495 66.62 35.99 -55.06
CA PRO A 495 66.75 35.14 -56.24
C PRO A 495 67.32 33.77 -55.82
N PRO A 496 67.14 32.71 -56.63
CA PRO A 496 67.80 31.44 -56.38
C PRO A 496 69.30 31.65 -56.61
N THR A 497 70.05 31.81 -55.53
CA THR A 497 71.48 31.49 -55.54
C THR A 497 71.57 29.98 -55.40
N GLU A 498 71.78 29.30 -56.53
CA GLU A 498 72.35 27.95 -56.48
C GLU A 498 73.74 28.01 -55.83
N ASP A 499 73.95 27.02 -54.96
CA ASP A 499 75.19 26.52 -54.39
C ASP A 499 75.94 27.36 -53.33
N THR A 500 75.87 26.87 -52.09
CA THR A 500 77.07 26.27 -51.45
C THR A 500 76.66 25.35 -50.30
N ALA A 501 77.31 24.18 -50.29
CA ALA A 501 77.11 23.08 -49.38
C ALA A 501 77.55 23.37 -47.93
N ASP A 502 76.95 22.58 -47.04
CA ASP A 502 77.50 22.05 -45.80
C ASP A 502 77.86 22.98 -44.63
N THR A 503 77.55 22.43 -43.45
CA THR A 503 78.27 22.58 -42.17
C THR A 503 77.66 23.52 -41.13
N SER A 504 76.75 22.92 -40.37
CA SER A 504 76.85 22.76 -38.91
C SER A 504 76.33 23.86 -37.96
N SER A 505 75.70 23.34 -36.90
CA SER A 505 75.84 23.76 -35.50
C SER A 505 74.86 24.77 -34.92
N GLN A 506 74.14 24.26 -33.91
CA GLN A 506 73.91 24.88 -32.59
C GLN A 506 72.98 26.11 -32.54
N GLU A 507 71.79 25.95 -31.97
CA GLU A 507 71.43 26.12 -30.54
C GLU A 507 71.00 27.55 -30.20
N SER A 508 70.15 27.64 -29.17
CA SER A 508 69.83 28.83 -28.35
C SER A 508 68.95 29.90 -29.03
N SER A 509 67.65 29.98 -28.69
CA SER A 509 67.03 30.53 -27.47
C SER A 509 66.94 32.07 -27.47
N GLU A 510 65.72 32.55 -27.17
CA GLU A 510 65.37 33.88 -26.65
C GLU A 510 65.58 35.06 -27.62
N THR A 511 64.57 35.84 -27.99
CA THR A 511 63.90 36.83 -27.11
C THR A 511 62.87 37.60 -27.96
N ARG A 512 61.79 38.09 -27.32
CA ARG A 512 60.85 39.08 -27.88
C ARG A 512 61.58 40.36 -28.34
N PRO A 513 60.98 41.17 -29.24
CA PRO A 513 60.50 42.46 -28.72
C PRO A 513 59.19 42.99 -29.35
N HIS A 514 58.39 43.59 -28.46
CA HIS A 514 57.48 44.73 -28.58
C HIS A 514 57.07 45.25 -29.97
N GLY A 515 55.75 45.17 -30.24
CA GLY A 515 55.06 45.93 -31.29
C GLY A 515 54.82 47.38 -30.89
N THR A 516 55.42 48.28 -31.65
CA THR A 516 55.10 49.71 -31.73
C THR A 516 53.81 49.88 -32.53
N VAL A 517 52.74 50.40 -31.93
CA VAL A 517 51.55 50.83 -32.68
C VAL A 517 51.45 52.35 -32.67
N LEU A 518 51.61 52.87 -33.88
CA LEU A 518 51.45 54.23 -34.35
C LEU A 518 50.02 54.73 -34.06
N THR A 519 49.87 55.88 -33.41
CA THR A 519 48.59 56.59 -33.26
C THR A 519 48.43 57.60 -34.39
N THR A 520 47.34 57.50 -35.15
CA THR A 520 46.87 58.54 -36.09
C THR A 520 45.78 59.38 -35.41
N PRO A 521 45.86 60.73 -35.44
CA PRO A 521 44.85 61.59 -34.81
C PRO A 521 43.79 62.04 -35.83
N GLY A 522 42.50 61.81 -35.52
CA GLY A 522 41.39 62.45 -36.24
C GLY A 522 40.12 61.61 -36.37
N GLY A 523 39.38 61.39 -35.26
CA GLY A 523 38.09 60.68 -35.28
C GLY A 523 37.39 60.46 -33.93
N SER A 524 37.64 61.32 -32.93
CA SER A 524 37.39 61.03 -31.49
C SER A 524 35.93 61.17 -30.99
N SER A 525 34.91 60.79 -31.74
CA SER A 525 33.54 60.81 -31.19
C SER A 525 32.71 59.57 -31.47
N VAL A 526 33.02 58.77 -32.48
CA VAL A 526 32.27 57.54 -32.76
C VAL A 526 32.97 56.32 -32.17
N GLU A 527 34.30 56.32 -32.14
CA GLU A 527 35.11 55.25 -31.53
C GLU A 527 35.00 55.23 -30.01
N GLU A 528 34.90 56.38 -29.35
CA GLU A 528 34.81 56.47 -27.89
C GLU A 528 33.47 55.92 -27.35
N TYR A 529 32.37 56.13 -28.08
CA TYR A 529 31.06 55.54 -27.77
C TYR A 529 30.99 54.04 -28.07
N HIS A 530 31.63 53.57 -29.16
CA HIS A 530 31.72 52.14 -29.47
C HIS A 530 32.59 51.38 -28.48
N MET A 531 33.73 51.98 -28.07
CA MET A 531 34.64 51.39 -27.10
C MET A 531 33.99 51.32 -25.71
N LEU A 532 33.25 52.35 -25.29
CA LEU A 532 32.49 52.33 -24.04
C LEU A 532 31.37 51.29 -24.06
N HIS A 533 30.63 51.15 -25.16
CA HIS A 533 29.60 50.13 -25.29
C HIS A 533 30.19 48.71 -25.22
N TYR A 534 31.32 48.49 -25.89
CA TYR A 534 32.06 47.21 -25.85
C TYR A 534 32.58 46.88 -24.45
N VAL A 535 33.10 47.87 -23.71
CA VAL A 535 33.54 47.70 -22.31
C VAL A 535 32.35 47.39 -21.40
N HIS A 536 31.20 48.04 -21.58
CA HIS A 536 29.97 47.71 -20.84
C HIS A 536 29.44 46.30 -21.16
N GLU A 537 29.47 45.88 -22.42
CA GLU A 537 29.12 44.53 -22.85
C GLU A 537 30.05 43.48 -22.22
N LEU A 538 31.36 43.73 -22.18
CA LEU A 538 32.34 42.88 -21.50
C LEU A 538 32.06 42.79 -20.00
N ALA A 539 31.80 43.92 -19.33
CA ALA A 539 31.48 43.93 -17.91
C ALA A 539 30.20 43.14 -17.59
N ARG A 540 29.17 43.22 -18.45
CA ARG A 540 27.96 42.41 -18.33
C ARG A 540 28.26 40.92 -18.47
N LYS A 541 29.06 40.54 -19.47
CA LYS A 541 29.49 39.15 -19.67
C LYS A 541 30.32 38.64 -18.50
N ASP A 542 31.18 39.45 -17.91
CA ASP A 542 31.98 39.06 -16.74
C ASP A 542 31.12 38.86 -15.48
N VAL A 543 30.10 39.71 -15.29
CA VAL A 543 29.10 39.54 -14.21
C VAL A 543 28.28 38.27 -14.45
N GLU A 544 27.84 38.02 -15.68
CA GLU A 544 27.09 36.83 -16.04
C GLU A 544 27.93 35.55 -15.88
N ILE A 545 29.19 35.55 -16.34
CA ILE A 545 30.14 34.45 -16.14
C ILE A 545 30.37 34.21 -14.64
N SER A 546 30.52 35.28 -13.85
CA SER A 546 30.68 35.15 -12.40
C SER A 546 29.43 34.59 -11.71
N ALA A 547 28.24 35.00 -12.15
CA ALA A 547 26.97 34.47 -11.67
C ALA A 547 26.79 32.99 -12.04
N LEU A 548 27.07 32.63 -13.30
CA LEU A 548 27.04 31.25 -13.79
C LEU A 548 28.05 30.37 -13.07
N ARG A 549 29.25 30.87 -12.78
CA ARG A 549 30.25 30.14 -11.97
C ARG A 549 29.75 29.91 -10.54
N LYS A 550 29.14 30.92 -9.89
CA LYS A 550 28.55 30.76 -8.54
C LYS A 550 27.41 29.74 -8.55
N ALA A 551 26.51 29.83 -9.53
CA ALA A 551 25.42 28.88 -9.70
C ALA A 551 25.94 27.45 -9.92
N ARG A 552 26.98 27.27 -10.75
CA ARG A 552 27.65 25.98 -10.97
C ARG A 552 28.23 25.42 -9.68
N HIS A 553 28.97 26.22 -8.91
CA HIS A 553 29.54 25.76 -7.63
C HIS A 553 28.45 25.40 -6.61
N SER A 554 27.36 26.17 -6.56
CA SER A 554 26.22 25.86 -5.69
C SER A 554 25.54 24.55 -6.09
N ALA A 555 25.31 24.32 -7.38
CA ALA A 555 24.75 23.08 -7.90
C ALA A 555 25.69 21.87 -7.68
N GLU A 556 27.00 22.04 -7.89
CA GLU A 556 28.01 21.01 -7.60
C GLU A 556 28.04 20.65 -6.11
N SER A 557 27.94 21.65 -5.22
CA SER A 557 27.90 21.43 -3.77
C SER A 557 26.63 20.70 -3.36
N ALA A 558 25.47 21.08 -3.91
CA ALA A 558 24.20 20.40 -3.65
C ALA A 558 24.23 18.94 -4.14
N LEU A 559 24.85 18.67 -5.30
CA LEU A 559 25.03 17.32 -5.81
C LEU A 559 25.93 16.48 -4.90
N ARG A 560 27.06 17.05 -4.43
CA ARG A 560 27.95 16.35 -3.49
C ARG A 560 27.24 16.01 -2.18
N GLN A 561 26.45 16.94 -1.66
CA GLN A 561 25.66 16.70 -0.45
C GLN A 561 24.61 15.61 -0.66
N ALA A 562 23.84 15.67 -1.76
CA ALA A 562 22.84 14.65 -2.08
C ALA A 562 23.47 13.26 -2.29
N LEU A 563 24.67 13.19 -2.87
CA LEU A 563 25.41 11.93 -2.99
C LEU A 563 25.86 11.40 -1.63
N GLN A 564 26.33 12.27 -0.73
CA GLN A 564 26.69 11.87 0.62
C GLN A 564 25.48 11.34 1.39
N ASP A 565 24.35 12.05 1.35
CA ASP A 565 23.10 11.64 1.99
C ASP A 565 22.57 10.32 1.42
N LYS A 566 22.74 10.09 0.11
CA LYS A 566 22.39 8.81 -0.52
C LYS A 566 23.28 7.67 -0.02
N VAL A 567 24.58 7.90 0.14
CA VAL A 567 25.50 6.86 0.62
C VAL A 567 25.19 6.51 2.08
N THR A 568 24.98 7.51 2.94
CA THR A 568 24.65 7.27 4.36
C THR A 568 23.33 6.52 4.52
N THR A 569 22.28 6.93 3.80
CA THR A 569 20.99 6.22 3.83
C THR A 569 21.11 4.80 3.26
N GLN A 570 21.95 4.59 2.25
CA GLN A 570 22.22 3.26 1.73
C GLN A 570 22.95 2.38 2.76
N GLU A 571 23.95 2.90 3.47
CA GLU A 571 24.65 2.20 4.56
C GLU A 571 23.68 1.81 5.68
N GLU A 572 22.84 2.74 6.15
CA GLU A 572 21.81 2.48 7.17
C GLU A 572 20.83 1.37 6.74
N LEU A 573 20.43 1.35 5.47
CA LEU A 573 19.56 0.31 4.92
C LEU A 573 20.28 -1.04 4.87
N HIS A 574 21.56 -1.08 4.50
CA HIS A 574 22.34 -2.33 4.51
C HIS A 574 22.48 -2.87 5.92
N ASP A 575 22.74 -2.02 6.91
CA ASP A 575 22.78 -2.42 8.32
C ASP A 575 21.43 -2.96 8.79
N LYS A 576 20.33 -2.35 8.37
CA LYS A 576 19.00 -2.83 8.73
C LYS A 576 18.66 -4.17 8.08
N ILE A 577 19.06 -4.37 6.82
CA ILE A 577 18.93 -5.66 6.13
C ILE A 577 19.72 -6.74 6.87
N ASN A 578 20.98 -6.46 7.20
CA ASN A 578 21.83 -7.40 7.95
C ASN A 578 21.19 -7.79 9.31
N GLN A 579 20.65 -6.83 10.05
CA GLN A 579 19.94 -7.11 11.31
C GLN A 579 18.70 -8.00 11.09
N LEU A 580 17.91 -7.73 10.06
CA LEU A 580 16.73 -8.51 9.74
C LEU A 580 17.10 -9.93 9.29
N GLU A 581 18.16 -10.08 8.50
CA GLU A 581 18.70 -11.39 8.12
C GLU A 581 19.16 -12.17 9.36
N GLU A 582 19.85 -11.54 10.30
CA GLU A 582 20.23 -12.18 11.58
C GLU A 582 19.01 -12.60 12.41
N GLU A 583 17.95 -11.79 12.45
CA GLU A 583 16.71 -12.12 13.16
C GLU A 583 15.95 -13.27 12.49
N VAL A 584 15.90 -13.29 11.16
CA VAL A 584 15.31 -14.39 10.38
C VAL A 584 16.11 -15.67 10.64
N ASP A 585 17.44 -15.62 10.55
CA ASP A 585 18.32 -16.75 10.86
C ASP A 585 18.11 -17.25 12.29
N ARG A 586 17.90 -16.34 13.26
CA ARG A 586 17.57 -16.70 14.65
C ARG A 586 16.22 -17.42 14.73
N LEU A 587 15.20 -16.91 14.04
CA LEU A 587 13.85 -17.50 14.04
C LEU A 587 13.81 -18.85 13.31
N GLU A 588 14.53 -19.01 12.20
CA GLU A 588 14.68 -20.29 11.50
C GLU A 588 15.38 -21.35 12.35
N ARG A 589 16.41 -20.93 13.11
CA ARG A 589 17.05 -21.77 14.12
C ARG A 589 16.08 -22.20 15.21
N CYS A 590 15.19 -21.31 15.66
CA CYS A 590 14.15 -21.64 16.64
C CYS A 590 13.06 -22.58 16.09
N LYS A 591 12.64 -22.42 14.83
CA LYS A 591 11.59 -23.22 14.20
C LYS A 591 12.03 -24.65 13.87
N SER A 592 13.32 -24.87 13.58
CA SER A 592 13.88 -26.20 13.30
C SER A 592 13.99 -27.13 14.53
N ARG A 593 13.50 -26.69 15.72
CA ARG A 593 13.68 -27.38 17.02
C ARG A 593 12.58 -28.35 17.42
N GLU A 594 11.46 -28.42 16.70
CA GLU A 594 10.33 -29.26 17.11
C GLU A 594 10.57 -30.75 16.77
N GLY A 595 10.89 -31.54 17.80
CA GLY A 595 10.67 -32.99 17.82
C GLY A 595 11.93 -33.87 17.85
N ALA A 596 12.61 -34.05 16.73
CA ALA A 596 13.60 -35.14 16.59
C ALA A 596 15.00 -34.82 17.13
N ASN A 597 15.37 -33.53 17.21
CA ASN A 597 16.73 -33.12 17.54
C ASN A 597 17.02 -33.07 19.06
N LEU A 598 15.98 -33.03 19.90
CA LEU A 598 16.10 -32.89 21.37
C LEU A 598 16.60 -34.18 22.05
N GLU A 599 16.13 -35.35 21.64
CA GLU A 599 16.58 -36.63 22.21
C GLU A 599 18.03 -36.97 21.81
N TYR A 600 18.41 -36.69 20.56
CA TYR A 600 19.80 -36.79 20.13
C TYR A 600 20.70 -35.81 20.90
N LEU A 601 20.28 -34.55 21.03
CA LEU A 601 21.02 -33.55 21.79
C LEU A 601 21.18 -33.95 23.26
N LYS A 602 20.12 -34.47 23.88
CA LYS A 602 20.15 -34.99 25.26
C LYS A 602 21.17 -36.10 25.41
N ASN A 603 21.19 -37.07 24.49
CA ASN A 603 22.14 -38.18 24.53
C ASN A 603 23.60 -37.74 24.32
N VAL A 604 23.85 -36.84 23.37
CA VAL A 604 25.20 -36.29 23.13
C VAL A 604 25.67 -35.42 24.30
N THR A 605 24.77 -34.62 24.89
CA THR A 605 25.10 -33.78 26.05
C THR A 605 25.36 -34.62 27.30
N LEU A 606 24.56 -35.67 27.53
CA LEU A 606 24.79 -36.63 28.61
C LEU A 606 26.13 -37.35 28.45
N SER A 607 26.44 -37.80 27.23
CA SER A 607 27.72 -38.45 26.91
C SER A 607 28.91 -37.48 27.07
N PHE A 608 28.73 -36.21 26.73
CA PHE A 608 29.73 -35.16 26.92
C PHE A 608 30.05 -34.92 28.40
N LEU A 609 29.04 -34.94 29.27
CA LEU A 609 29.21 -34.79 30.72
C LEU A 609 29.82 -36.04 31.37
N ALA A 610 29.50 -37.24 30.86
CA ALA A 610 29.97 -38.51 31.41
C ALA A 610 31.40 -38.89 30.97
N THR A 611 31.83 -38.44 29.80
CA THR A 611 33.15 -38.77 29.25
C THR A 611 34.23 -37.85 29.83
N ASN A 612 35.44 -38.35 30.09
CA ASN A 612 36.58 -37.54 30.57
C ASN A 612 37.66 -37.25 29.52
N ASP A 613 37.54 -37.83 28.32
CA ASP A 613 38.47 -37.59 27.21
C ASP A 613 38.17 -36.26 26.49
N ASN A 614 39.21 -35.43 26.31
CA ASN A 614 39.13 -34.12 25.68
C ASN A 614 38.87 -34.19 24.16
N VAL A 615 39.34 -35.25 23.49
CA VAL A 615 39.14 -35.43 22.04
C VAL A 615 37.69 -35.79 21.76
N SER A 616 37.16 -36.76 22.50
CA SER A 616 35.74 -37.14 22.44
C SER A 616 34.81 -35.99 22.82
N LYS A 617 35.17 -35.18 23.84
CA LYS A 617 34.44 -33.96 24.20
C LYS A 617 34.38 -32.95 23.06
N ARG A 618 35.49 -32.74 22.32
CA ARG A 618 35.52 -31.82 21.17
C ARG A 618 34.62 -32.30 20.03
N HIS A 619 34.62 -33.60 19.73
CA HIS A 619 33.72 -34.17 18.72
C HIS A 619 32.24 -34.07 19.12
N MET A 620 31.91 -34.38 20.38
CA MET A 620 30.54 -34.23 20.90
C MET A 620 30.10 -32.77 20.92
N LEU A 621 31.00 -31.84 21.21
CA LEU A 621 30.71 -30.41 21.21
C LEU A 621 30.49 -29.86 19.78
N ASN A 622 31.22 -30.36 18.79
CA ASN A 622 30.94 -30.05 17.39
C ASN A 622 29.57 -30.59 16.95
N ALA A 623 29.18 -31.78 17.42
CA ALA A 623 27.85 -32.32 17.18
C ALA A 623 26.75 -31.49 17.88
N ILE A 624 26.96 -31.06 19.12
CA ILE A 624 26.07 -30.15 19.85
C ILE A 624 25.94 -28.81 19.11
N GLY A 625 27.05 -28.22 18.67
CA GLY A 625 27.06 -26.96 17.92
C GLY A 625 26.37 -27.06 16.56
N ALA A 626 26.49 -28.20 15.88
CA ALA A 626 25.78 -28.45 14.63
C ALA A 626 24.27 -28.61 14.83
N VAL A 627 23.86 -29.32 15.89
CA VAL A 627 22.45 -29.52 16.25
C VAL A 627 21.80 -28.21 16.72
N LEU A 628 22.53 -27.40 17.49
CA LEU A 628 22.08 -26.10 17.98
C LEU A 628 22.33 -24.94 17.01
N LYS A 629 22.93 -25.21 15.84
CA LYS A 629 23.29 -24.21 14.81
C LYS A 629 23.97 -22.97 15.41
N PHE A 630 25.05 -23.19 16.16
CA PHE A 630 25.86 -22.11 16.72
C PHE A 630 26.49 -21.25 15.61
N SER A 631 26.54 -19.95 15.85
CA SER A 631 27.22 -19.01 14.96
C SER A 631 28.71 -19.38 14.83
N PRO A 632 29.35 -19.10 13.69
CA PRO A 632 30.78 -19.27 13.53
C PRO A 632 31.60 -18.55 14.62
N LEU A 633 31.09 -17.45 15.17
CA LEU A 633 31.72 -16.70 16.27
C LEU A 633 31.63 -17.43 17.62
N GLU A 634 30.50 -18.07 17.88
CA GLU A 634 30.27 -18.86 19.10
C GLU A 634 31.11 -20.14 19.08
N MET A 635 31.16 -20.83 17.94
CA MET A 635 32.00 -22.01 17.74
C MET A 635 33.50 -21.70 17.93
N LYS A 636 33.95 -20.53 17.45
CA LYS A 636 35.33 -20.05 17.68
C LYS A 636 35.59 -19.75 19.16
N SER A 637 34.69 -19.05 19.84
CA SER A 637 34.80 -18.75 21.27
C SER A 637 34.90 -20.02 22.12
N ILE A 638 34.09 -21.03 21.80
CA ILE A 638 34.09 -22.31 22.52
C ILE A 638 35.38 -23.09 22.21
N THR A 639 35.80 -23.16 20.95
CA THR A 639 37.07 -23.82 20.57
C THR A 639 38.27 -23.19 21.28
N ASN A 640 38.29 -21.85 21.38
CA ASN A 640 39.32 -21.10 22.09
C ASN A 640 39.35 -21.37 23.60
N TYR A 641 38.18 -21.61 24.21
CA TYR A 641 38.10 -21.99 25.62
C TYR A 641 38.67 -23.40 25.87
N PHE A 642 38.39 -24.35 24.99
CA PHE A 642 38.95 -25.71 25.08
C PHE A 642 40.45 -25.78 24.75
N SER A 643 40.95 -24.93 23.85
CA SER A 643 42.39 -24.86 23.57
C SER A 643 43.21 -24.22 24.70
N LYS A 644 42.60 -23.39 25.55
CA LYS A 644 43.26 -22.76 26.73
C LYS A 644 43.34 -23.68 27.96
N LYS A 645 42.67 -24.83 27.94
CA LYS A 645 42.59 -25.79 29.06
C LYS A 645 43.42 -27.08 28.84
N MET A 646 44.06 -27.22 27.67
CA MET A 646 45.27 -28.04 27.51
C MET A 646 46.48 -27.18 27.89
#